data_AF-L9L3R6-F1
#
_entry.id   AF-L9L3R6-F1
#
_cell.length_a   1.000
_cell.length_b   1.000
_cell.length_c   1.000
_cell.angle_alpha   90.00
_cell.angle_beta   90.00
_cell.angle_gamma   90.00
#
_symmetry.space_group_name_H-M   'P 1'
#
loop_
_entity.id
_entity.type
_entity.pdbx_description
1 polymer ?
#
loop_
_entity_poly.entity_id
_entity_poly.type
_entity_poly.pdbx_seq_one_letter_code
_entity_poly.pdbx_strand_id
1 'polypeptide(L)'
;MPFRLLIPLGLLCALLPLHHGAPGPDGTAPDPAHYSFSLTLIDALDTLLILGNVSEFQRVVEVLQDNVDFDIDVNASVFETNIRAFQTPTGMPYGTVNLLHGVNPGETPVTCTAGIGTFIVEFATLSSLTGDPVFEDVARVALMRLWESRSDIGLVGNHIDVLTGKWVAQDAGIGAGVDSYFEYLVKGAILLQDKKLMAMFLEYNKAIRNYTRFDDWYLWVQMYKGTVSMPVFQSLEAYWPGLQSLIGDIDNAMRTFLNYYTVWKQFGGLPEFYNIPQGYTVEKREGYPLRPELIESAMYLYRATGDPTLLELGRDAVESIEKISKVDCGFATFTETFLTERDKQSKWSGIPQLLLKLYATSHLHSDFVECQNILKLLVEILMRPTISIRGQKLKISDEMSKDCLSILYNTCVCTEGVTKRLAEKNDFVIFLFTLMTSKKTFLQTATLIEDILGVKKEMIRLDEVPNLSSLVSNFDQQQLANFCRILAVTISEMDTGNDDKHTLLAKNAQQKKSLSLGPSAAEINQAALLSIPGFVERLCKLATRKVSESTGTASFLQELEEWYTWLDNALVLDALMRVANEESEHNQASIVFPPPGASEENGLPHTSTRTQLPQSMKIMHEIMYKLEVLYVLCVLLMGRQRNQVHRMIAEFKLIPGLNNLFDKLIWRKHSASALVLHGHNQNCDCSPDITLKIQFLRLLQSFSDHHENKYLLLNNQELNELSAISLRANIPEVEAVLNTDRSLVCDGKRGLLTRLLQVMKKEPAESSFRWGQPHLHLHPVPFSPQHILYCIVDSECKSRDVLQSYFDLLGELMKFNVDAFKRFNKYINTDAKFQVFLKQINSSLVDSNMLVRCVTLSLDRFENQVDMKVAEVLSECRLLAYISQVPTQMSFLFRLINIIHVQTLTQENVSCLNTSLVILMLARRKERLPLYLRLLQRMEHSKKYPGFLLNNFHNLLRFWQQHYLHKDKDSTCLENSSCISFSYWKETVSILLNPDRQSPSALVSYIEEPYMDIDRDFTEE
;
A
#
# COMPACT_ATOMS: atom_id res chain seq x y z
N MET A 1 -8.47 -6.87 19.27
CA MET A 1 -9.71 -6.08 19.18
C MET A 1 -10.54 -6.05 20.47
N PRO A 2 -10.78 -7.14 21.23
CA PRO A 2 -11.75 -7.10 22.34
C PRO A 2 -11.32 -6.22 23.53
N PHE A 3 -10.02 -6.10 23.78
CA PHE A 3 -9.50 -5.28 24.90
C PHE A 3 -9.67 -3.77 24.71
N ARG A 4 -9.83 -3.23 23.49
CA ARG A 4 -9.81 -1.77 23.24
C ARG A 4 -11.14 -1.05 23.50
N LEU A 5 -12.26 -1.79 23.65
CA LEU A 5 -13.57 -1.21 23.98
C LEU A 5 -13.81 -1.06 25.49
N LEU A 6 -12.98 -1.72 26.31
CA LEU A 6 -13.02 -1.74 27.77
C LEU A 6 -12.08 -0.71 28.43
N ILE A 7 -11.09 -0.19 27.69
CA ILE A 7 -10.05 0.73 28.20
C ILE A 7 -10.58 2.01 28.89
N PRO A 8 -11.70 2.64 28.47
CA PRO A 8 -12.18 3.85 29.15
C PRO A 8 -12.62 3.61 30.60
N LEU A 9 -13.06 2.38 30.93
CA LEU A 9 -13.59 2.02 32.25
C LEU A 9 -12.47 1.81 33.29
N GLY A 10 -11.37 1.14 32.93
CA GLY A 10 -10.26 0.89 33.85
C GLY A 10 -9.51 2.16 34.27
N LEU A 11 -9.27 3.07 33.33
CA LEU A 11 -8.33 4.20 33.49
C LEU A 11 -8.73 5.22 34.57
N LEU A 12 -10.02 5.30 34.90
CA LEU A 12 -10.58 6.19 35.92
C LEU A 12 -11.01 5.45 37.19
N CYS A 13 -11.18 4.12 37.16
CA CYS A 13 -11.36 3.32 38.38
C CYS A 13 -10.11 3.33 39.28
N ALA A 14 -8.92 3.59 38.72
CA ALA A 14 -7.70 3.85 39.51
C ALA A 14 -7.76 5.16 40.34
N LEU A 15 -8.77 6.01 40.12
CA LEU A 15 -9.07 7.20 40.92
C LEU A 15 -10.26 6.99 41.89
N LEU A 16 -10.86 5.80 41.97
CA LEU A 16 -11.90 5.51 42.97
C LEU A 16 -11.26 5.17 44.34
N PRO A 17 -11.90 5.57 45.46
CA PRO A 17 -11.37 5.31 46.79
C PRO A 17 -11.24 3.82 47.08
N LEU A 18 -10.16 3.46 47.77
CA LEU A 18 -10.21 2.43 48.79
C LEU A 18 -11.32 2.83 49.77
N HIS A 19 -12.50 2.23 49.65
CA HIS A 19 -13.50 2.30 50.72
C HIS A 19 -12.93 1.50 51.90
N HIS A 20 -12.11 2.13 52.73
CA HIS A 20 -11.81 1.65 54.06
C HIS A 20 -12.80 2.29 55.03
N GLY A 21 -13.91 1.58 55.24
CA GLY A 21 -14.65 1.54 56.51
C GLY A 21 -14.86 2.85 57.25
N ALA A 22 -15.49 3.86 56.64
CA ALA A 22 -16.18 4.89 57.43
C ALA A 22 -17.62 4.41 57.68
N PRO A 23 -18.10 4.32 58.94
CA PRO A 23 -19.50 4.02 59.23
C PRO A 23 -20.39 5.10 58.63
N GLY A 24 -21.61 4.73 58.19
CA GLY A 24 -22.63 5.71 57.86
C GLY A 24 -22.93 6.62 59.07
N PRO A 25 -23.56 7.79 58.87
CA PRO A 25 -23.87 8.75 59.95
C PRO A 25 -24.67 8.14 61.12
N ASP A 26 -25.30 6.98 60.91
CA ASP A 26 -26.10 6.26 61.91
C ASP A 26 -25.37 5.05 62.54
N GLY A 27 -24.08 4.84 62.24
CA GLY A 27 -23.28 3.75 62.84
C GLY A 27 -23.65 2.34 62.36
N THR A 28 -24.46 2.20 61.31
CA THR A 28 -24.73 0.90 60.68
C THR A 28 -23.55 0.48 59.81
N ALA A 29 -23.09 -0.76 59.99
CA ALA A 29 -22.06 -1.37 59.16
C ALA A 29 -22.52 -1.41 57.68
N PRO A 30 -21.62 -1.14 56.71
CA PRO A 30 -21.94 -1.24 55.30
C PRO A 30 -22.20 -2.69 54.86
N ASP A 31 -23.02 -2.84 53.82
CA ASP A 31 -23.49 -4.12 53.27
C ASP A 31 -22.33 -5.01 52.79
N PRO A 32 -22.22 -6.29 53.25
CA PRO A 32 -21.09 -7.18 52.92
C PRO A 32 -20.94 -7.52 51.43
N ALA A 33 -21.97 -7.31 50.60
CA ALA A 33 -21.97 -7.69 49.19
C ALA A 33 -20.88 -6.99 48.34
N HIS A 34 -20.39 -5.81 48.77
CA HIS A 34 -19.40 -5.04 48.02
C HIS A 34 -17.92 -5.37 48.33
N TYR A 35 -17.62 -6.23 49.32
CA TYR A 35 -16.25 -6.43 49.81
C TYR A 35 -15.58 -7.76 49.41
N SER A 36 -16.19 -8.59 48.57
CA SER A 36 -15.88 -10.03 48.59
C SER A 36 -14.84 -10.56 47.58
N PHE A 37 -14.37 -9.80 46.58
CA PHE A 37 -13.46 -10.38 45.55
C PHE A 37 -12.44 -9.39 44.94
N SER A 38 -11.85 -8.51 45.75
CA SER A 38 -10.73 -7.64 45.31
C SER A 38 -11.03 -6.79 44.06
N LEU A 39 -12.27 -6.30 43.92
CA LEU A 39 -12.77 -5.61 42.72
C LEU A 39 -11.85 -4.48 42.24
N THR A 40 -11.45 -3.57 43.13
CA THR A 40 -10.53 -2.47 42.79
C THR A 40 -9.18 -2.96 42.28
N LEU A 41 -8.69 -4.11 42.75
CA LEU A 41 -7.44 -4.70 42.28
C LEU A 41 -7.61 -5.30 40.88
N ILE A 42 -8.74 -5.95 40.61
CA ILE A 42 -9.06 -6.51 39.29
C ILE A 42 -9.23 -5.37 38.27
N ASP A 43 -10.00 -4.33 38.61
CA ASP A 43 -10.26 -3.17 37.74
C ASP A 43 -9.02 -2.33 37.45
N ALA A 44 -8.04 -2.31 38.36
CA ALA A 44 -6.81 -1.54 38.17
C ALA A 44 -5.78 -2.25 37.27
N LEU A 45 -5.94 -3.55 36.97
CA LEU A 45 -4.92 -4.34 36.27
C LEU A 45 -4.59 -3.78 34.88
N ASP A 46 -5.60 -3.47 34.07
CA ASP A 46 -5.39 -2.92 32.74
C ASP A 46 -4.71 -1.54 32.80
N THR A 47 -5.07 -0.74 33.78
CA THR A 47 -4.58 0.62 33.98
C THR A 47 -3.13 0.62 34.46
N LEU A 48 -2.78 -0.29 35.37
CA LEU A 48 -1.38 -0.49 35.77
C LEU A 48 -0.52 -0.90 34.58
N LEU A 49 -1.04 -1.74 33.69
CA LEU A 49 -0.36 -2.15 32.47
C LEU A 49 -0.18 -0.95 31.50
N ILE A 50 -1.26 -0.22 31.24
CA ILE A 50 -1.28 0.96 30.34
C ILE A 50 -0.35 2.07 30.86
N LEU A 51 -0.27 2.27 32.18
CA LEU A 51 0.63 3.24 32.81
C LEU A 51 2.09 2.75 32.88
N GLY A 52 2.37 1.52 32.45
CA GLY A 52 3.70 0.92 32.46
C GLY A 52 4.19 0.49 33.85
N ASN A 53 3.29 0.40 34.84
CA ASN A 53 3.61 -0.02 36.20
C ASN A 53 3.60 -1.56 36.33
N VAL A 54 4.51 -2.21 35.60
CA VAL A 54 4.57 -3.67 35.47
C VAL A 54 4.85 -4.38 36.80
N SER A 55 5.62 -3.75 37.69
CA SER A 55 5.91 -4.31 39.02
C SER A 55 4.64 -4.42 39.86
N GLU A 56 3.80 -3.39 39.85
CA GLU A 56 2.55 -3.39 40.60
C GLU A 56 1.49 -4.27 39.93
N PHE A 57 1.42 -4.28 38.60
CA PHE A 57 0.61 -5.24 37.85
C PHE A 57 0.93 -6.68 38.26
N GLN A 58 2.22 -7.06 38.24
CA GLN A 58 2.67 -8.41 38.61
C GLN A 58 2.31 -8.74 40.06
N ARG A 59 2.52 -7.79 40.98
CA ARG A 59 2.14 -7.93 42.40
C ARG A 59 0.65 -8.19 42.56
N VAL A 60 -0.19 -7.44 41.84
CA VAL A 60 -1.65 -7.59 41.92
C VAL A 60 -2.10 -8.90 41.29
N VAL A 61 -1.54 -9.32 40.14
CA VAL A 61 -1.84 -10.62 39.52
C VAL A 61 -1.50 -11.78 40.47
N GLU A 62 -0.34 -11.73 41.13
CA GLU A 62 0.06 -12.76 42.12
C GLU A 62 -0.93 -12.80 43.30
N VAL A 63 -1.31 -11.63 43.84
CA VAL A 63 -2.32 -11.54 44.91
C VAL A 63 -3.66 -12.12 44.47
N LEU A 64 -4.10 -11.84 43.23
CA LEU A 64 -5.39 -12.33 42.73
C LEU A 64 -5.38 -13.84 42.47
N GLN A 65 -4.27 -14.39 41.93
CA GLN A 65 -4.11 -15.83 41.71
C GLN A 65 -4.16 -16.64 43.00
N ASP A 66 -3.62 -16.09 44.08
CA ASP A 66 -3.55 -16.77 45.37
C ASP A 66 -4.82 -16.62 46.23
N ASN A 67 -5.64 -15.57 46.00
CA ASN A 67 -6.71 -15.18 46.93
C ASN A 67 -8.13 -15.04 46.34
N VAL A 68 -8.32 -15.05 45.01
CA VAL A 68 -9.68 -14.92 44.44
C VAL A 68 -10.32 -16.29 44.27
N ASP A 69 -11.48 -16.45 44.90
CA ASP A 69 -12.39 -17.60 44.73
C ASP A 69 -13.80 -17.07 44.44
N PHE A 70 -14.47 -17.67 43.45
CA PHE A 70 -15.84 -17.32 43.05
C PHE A 70 -16.87 -18.33 43.57
N ASP A 71 -16.44 -19.41 44.24
CA ASP A 71 -17.33 -20.40 44.87
C ASP A 71 -17.75 -19.97 46.30
N ILE A 72 -18.35 -18.79 46.39
CA ILE A 72 -18.65 -18.11 47.66
C ILE A 72 -20.17 -17.85 47.80
N ASP A 73 -20.69 -17.98 49.02
CA ASP A 73 -22.10 -17.73 49.34
C ASP A 73 -22.39 -16.22 49.48
N VAL A 74 -22.37 -15.52 48.35
CA VAL A 74 -22.62 -14.08 48.25
C VAL A 74 -23.56 -13.82 47.09
N ASN A 75 -24.55 -12.94 47.31
CA ASN A 75 -25.38 -12.39 46.24
C ASN A 75 -24.59 -11.30 45.51
N ALA A 76 -24.40 -11.48 44.21
CA ALA A 76 -23.74 -10.53 43.32
C ALA A 76 -24.74 -9.95 42.32
N SER A 77 -24.51 -8.70 41.92
CA SER A 77 -25.22 -8.08 40.80
C SER A 77 -24.90 -8.85 39.51
N VAL A 78 -25.92 -9.27 38.77
CA VAL A 78 -25.72 -10.04 37.53
C VAL A 78 -25.04 -9.21 36.46
N PHE A 79 -25.42 -7.93 36.38
CA PHE A 79 -24.74 -6.92 35.56
C PHE A 79 -23.22 -6.92 35.76
N GLU A 80 -22.77 -7.26 36.97
CA GLU A 80 -21.35 -7.26 37.33
C GLU A 80 -20.67 -8.64 37.25
N THR A 81 -21.37 -9.79 37.10
CA THR A 81 -20.73 -11.07 37.49
C THR A 81 -21.10 -12.41 36.80
N ASN A 82 -22.29 -12.71 36.22
CA ASN A 82 -22.59 -14.14 35.90
C ASN A 82 -23.66 -14.48 34.83
N ILE A 83 -23.52 -15.65 34.17
CA ILE A 83 -24.44 -16.27 33.20
C ILE A 83 -25.65 -17.02 33.79
N ARG A 84 -25.62 -17.40 35.08
CA ARG A 84 -26.66 -18.28 35.68
C ARG A 84 -28.05 -17.63 35.79
N ALA A 85 -28.14 -16.31 35.55
CA ALA A 85 -29.35 -15.53 35.73
C ALA A 85 -30.26 -15.45 34.49
N PHE A 86 -29.83 -15.96 33.32
CA PHE A 86 -30.55 -15.82 32.04
C PHE A 86 -31.67 -16.84 31.83
N GLN A 87 -31.88 -17.76 32.78
CA GLN A 87 -32.90 -18.82 32.69
C GLN A 87 -34.30 -18.29 33.02
N THR A 88 -34.80 -17.37 32.21
CA THR A 88 -36.16 -16.80 32.32
C THR A 88 -36.98 -17.13 31.06
N PRO A 89 -38.32 -17.10 31.11
CA PRO A 89 -39.16 -17.34 29.93
C PRO A 89 -38.88 -16.38 28.78
N THR A 90 -38.42 -15.16 29.08
CA THR A 90 -38.06 -14.18 28.06
C THR A 90 -36.62 -14.38 27.57
N GLY A 91 -35.71 -14.85 28.43
CA GLY A 91 -34.26 -14.88 28.19
C GLY A 91 -33.53 -13.61 28.66
N MET A 92 -34.25 -12.66 29.28
CA MET A 92 -33.66 -11.51 29.98
C MET A 92 -33.24 -11.94 31.41
N PRO A 93 -32.07 -11.53 31.92
CA PRO A 93 -31.60 -12.02 33.21
C PRO A 93 -32.23 -11.32 34.41
N TYR A 94 -32.27 -12.02 35.55
CA TYR A 94 -32.53 -11.39 36.86
C TYR A 94 -31.44 -10.37 37.21
N GLY A 95 -31.76 -9.41 38.09
CA GLY A 95 -30.83 -8.36 38.51
C GLY A 95 -29.72 -8.85 39.45
N THR A 96 -29.99 -9.86 40.29
CA THR A 96 -28.99 -10.43 41.20
C THR A 96 -28.97 -11.96 41.16
N VAL A 97 -27.83 -12.54 41.56
CA VAL A 97 -27.59 -13.99 41.58
C VAL A 97 -26.64 -14.34 42.73
N ASN A 98 -26.89 -15.43 43.43
CA ASN A 98 -25.92 -15.98 44.37
C ASN A 98 -24.84 -16.74 43.61
N LEU A 99 -23.56 -16.47 43.90
CA LEU A 99 -22.45 -17.08 43.15
C LEU A 99 -22.36 -18.61 43.37
N LEU A 100 -22.65 -19.07 44.60
CA LEU A 100 -22.70 -20.49 44.94
C LEU A 100 -24.03 -21.15 44.53
N HIS A 101 -25.15 -20.51 44.85
CA HIS A 101 -26.49 -21.11 44.79
C HIS A 101 -27.30 -20.77 43.54
N GLY A 102 -26.85 -19.83 42.70
CA GLY A 102 -27.62 -19.34 41.56
C GLY A 102 -28.72 -18.36 41.97
N VAL A 103 -29.77 -18.22 41.15
CA VAL A 103 -30.84 -17.25 41.41
C VAL A 103 -31.69 -17.70 42.60
N ASN A 104 -31.86 -16.82 43.59
CA ASN A 104 -32.70 -17.10 44.75
C ASN A 104 -34.18 -17.23 44.35
N PRO A 105 -34.95 -18.21 44.88
CA PRO A 105 -36.37 -18.39 44.52
C PRO A 105 -37.28 -17.18 44.82
N GLY A 106 -36.86 -16.28 45.72
CA GLY A 106 -37.58 -15.05 46.06
C GLY A 106 -37.05 -13.78 45.37
N GLU A 107 -36.14 -13.92 44.40
CA GLU A 107 -35.54 -12.79 43.70
C GLU A 107 -36.58 -11.99 42.92
N THR A 108 -36.43 -10.66 42.90
CA THR A 108 -37.31 -9.79 42.12
C THR A 108 -37.13 -10.03 40.62
N PRO A 109 -38.21 -10.24 39.84
CA PRO A 109 -38.10 -10.34 38.39
C PRO A 109 -37.94 -8.97 37.71
N VAL A 110 -37.88 -7.87 38.46
CA VAL A 110 -37.79 -6.52 37.90
C VAL A 110 -36.32 -6.12 37.77
N THR A 111 -35.85 -5.93 36.53
CA THR A 111 -34.48 -5.53 36.22
C THR A 111 -34.48 -4.27 35.37
N CYS A 112 -33.44 -3.43 35.47
CA CYS A 112 -33.27 -2.27 34.61
C CYS A 112 -32.81 -2.66 33.19
N THR A 113 -33.06 -1.78 32.22
CA THR A 113 -32.69 -2.00 30.81
C THR A 113 -31.18 -2.22 30.64
N ALA A 114 -30.34 -1.41 31.29
CA ALA A 114 -28.88 -1.57 31.31
C ALA A 114 -28.46 -2.94 31.91
N GLY A 115 -29.10 -3.36 33.00
CA GLY A 115 -28.85 -4.64 33.67
C GLY A 115 -29.17 -5.88 32.83
N ILE A 116 -29.93 -5.73 31.75
CA ILE A 116 -30.26 -6.79 30.79
C ILE A 116 -29.36 -6.72 29.54
N GLY A 117 -29.02 -5.51 29.10
CA GLY A 117 -28.43 -5.25 27.79
C GLY A 117 -26.90 -5.21 27.71
N THR A 118 -26.20 -5.30 28.83
CA THR A 118 -24.77 -4.89 28.92
C THR A 118 -23.84 -6.09 29.08
N PHE A 119 -23.97 -7.08 28.18
CA PHE A 119 -23.15 -8.32 28.25
C PHE A 119 -22.45 -8.69 26.93
N ILE A 120 -22.92 -8.18 25.78
CA ILE A 120 -22.50 -8.71 24.48
C ILE A 120 -21.00 -8.55 24.20
N VAL A 121 -20.36 -7.51 24.74
CA VAL A 121 -18.94 -7.24 24.53
C VAL A 121 -18.09 -8.29 25.24
N GLU A 122 -18.37 -8.57 26.51
CA GLU A 122 -17.63 -9.53 27.35
C GLU A 122 -17.98 -10.96 26.94
N PHE A 123 -19.27 -11.26 26.76
CA PHE A 123 -19.73 -12.61 26.52
C PHE A 123 -19.36 -13.10 25.13
N ALA A 124 -19.40 -12.24 24.10
CA ALA A 124 -18.88 -12.62 22.78
C ALA A 124 -17.36 -12.80 22.80
N THR A 125 -16.65 -11.99 23.59
CA THR A 125 -15.21 -12.19 23.81
C THR A 125 -14.92 -13.53 24.49
N LEU A 126 -15.67 -13.90 25.53
CA LEU A 126 -15.56 -15.20 26.20
C LEU A 126 -15.87 -16.35 25.25
N SER A 127 -16.94 -16.27 24.46
CA SER A 127 -17.25 -17.27 23.44
C SER A 127 -16.14 -17.43 22.41
N SER A 128 -15.56 -16.32 21.95
CA SER A 128 -14.42 -16.36 21.03
C SER A 128 -13.16 -16.96 21.64
N LEU A 129 -12.90 -16.74 22.94
CA LEU A 129 -11.68 -17.24 23.62
C LEU A 129 -11.80 -18.70 24.05
N THR A 130 -13.01 -19.14 24.44
CA THR A 130 -13.26 -20.49 24.95
C THR A 130 -13.72 -21.47 23.88
N GLY A 131 -14.27 -20.96 22.78
CA GLY A 131 -14.96 -21.77 21.76
C GLY A 131 -16.37 -22.19 22.15
N ASP A 132 -16.88 -21.78 23.31
CA ASP A 132 -18.25 -22.08 23.76
C ASP A 132 -19.21 -20.95 23.36
N PRO A 133 -20.16 -21.17 22.43
CA PRO A 133 -21.05 -20.12 21.93
C PRO A 133 -22.10 -19.65 22.96
N VAL A 134 -22.29 -20.38 24.08
CA VAL A 134 -23.40 -20.12 25.00
C VAL A 134 -23.40 -18.70 25.57
N PHE A 135 -22.22 -18.11 25.81
CA PHE A 135 -22.09 -16.77 26.35
C PHE A 135 -22.63 -15.75 25.35
N GLU A 136 -22.13 -15.74 24.11
CA GLU A 136 -22.61 -14.83 23.08
C GLU A 136 -24.11 -14.99 22.83
N ASP A 137 -24.59 -16.24 22.75
CA ASP A 137 -25.98 -16.55 22.45
C ASP A 137 -26.96 -15.96 23.48
N VAL A 138 -26.68 -16.12 24.78
CA VAL A 138 -27.57 -15.58 25.84
C VAL A 138 -27.58 -14.05 25.86
N ALA A 139 -26.44 -13.40 25.62
CA ALA A 139 -26.36 -11.94 25.54
C ALA A 139 -27.13 -11.39 24.33
N ARG A 140 -27.04 -12.06 23.18
CA ARG A 140 -27.79 -11.71 21.96
C ARG A 140 -29.30 -11.85 22.17
N VAL A 141 -29.74 -12.91 22.83
CA VAL A 141 -31.17 -13.10 23.16
C VAL A 141 -31.66 -11.95 24.03
N ALA A 142 -30.94 -11.61 25.11
CA ALA A 142 -31.33 -10.50 25.99
C ALA A 142 -31.47 -9.16 25.25
N LEU A 143 -30.49 -8.79 24.41
CA LEU A 143 -30.54 -7.58 23.57
C LEU A 143 -31.75 -7.57 22.61
N MET A 144 -32.03 -8.71 21.99
CA MET A 144 -33.16 -8.87 21.06
C MET A 144 -34.51 -8.77 21.78
N ARG A 145 -34.62 -9.24 23.02
CA ARG A 145 -35.85 -9.12 23.81
C ARG A 145 -36.15 -7.69 24.24
N LEU A 146 -35.13 -6.95 24.66
CA LEU A 146 -35.28 -5.51 24.91
C LEU A 146 -35.73 -4.79 23.64
N TRP A 147 -35.12 -5.12 22.49
CA TRP A 147 -35.54 -4.61 21.20
C TRP A 147 -37.02 -4.92 20.93
N GLU A 148 -37.47 -6.15 21.06
CA GLU A 148 -38.88 -6.51 20.85
C GLU A 148 -39.86 -5.79 21.80
N SER A 149 -39.40 -5.33 22.97
CA SER A 149 -40.25 -4.70 23.99
C SER A 149 -40.45 -3.18 23.85
N ARG A 150 -39.91 -2.54 22.79
CA ARG A 150 -40.08 -1.09 22.57
C ARG A 150 -41.53 -0.66 22.49
N SER A 151 -41.80 0.58 22.87
CA SER A 151 -43.06 1.27 22.60
C SER A 151 -43.28 1.52 21.10
N ASP A 152 -44.50 1.89 20.74
CA ASP A 152 -44.87 2.28 19.36
C ASP A 152 -44.08 3.49 18.84
N ILE A 153 -43.53 4.31 19.74
CA ILE A 153 -42.66 5.45 19.38
C ILE A 153 -41.16 5.11 19.41
N GLY A 154 -40.82 3.84 19.64
CA GLY A 154 -39.46 3.33 19.53
C GLY A 154 -38.58 3.50 20.77
N LEU A 155 -39.15 3.86 21.92
CA LEU A 155 -38.43 4.00 23.19
C LEU A 155 -38.55 2.76 24.09
N VAL A 156 -37.57 2.56 24.96
CA VAL A 156 -37.56 1.57 26.06
C VAL A 156 -37.71 2.29 27.41
N GLY A 157 -38.38 1.65 28.37
CA GLY A 157 -38.48 2.17 29.73
C GLY A 157 -37.22 1.91 30.56
N ASN A 158 -37.26 2.27 31.83
CA ASN A 158 -36.14 2.10 32.75
C ASN A 158 -36.08 0.69 33.34
N HIS A 159 -37.21 0.14 33.82
CA HIS A 159 -37.28 -1.20 34.43
C HIS A 159 -38.39 -2.06 33.84
N ILE A 160 -38.08 -3.34 33.61
CA ILE A 160 -38.95 -4.34 33.00
C ILE A 160 -39.01 -5.60 33.87
N ASP A 161 -40.18 -6.22 33.93
CA ASP A 161 -40.35 -7.54 34.53
C ASP A 161 -39.87 -8.62 33.54
N VAL A 162 -38.79 -9.32 33.89
CA VAL A 162 -38.11 -10.28 32.99
C VAL A 162 -38.85 -11.60 32.83
N LEU A 163 -39.90 -11.85 33.61
CA LEU A 163 -40.75 -13.03 33.44
C LEU A 163 -41.88 -12.76 32.45
N THR A 164 -42.45 -11.56 32.49
CA THR A 164 -43.63 -11.17 31.69
C THR A 164 -43.33 -10.28 30.49
N GLY A 165 -42.17 -9.64 30.46
CA GLY A 165 -41.78 -8.65 29.45
C GLY A 165 -42.54 -7.31 29.56
N LYS A 166 -43.14 -7.01 30.72
CA LYS A 166 -43.91 -5.78 30.93
C LYS A 166 -43.08 -4.70 31.63
N TRP A 167 -43.16 -3.48 31.11
CA TRP A 167 -42.50 -2.31 31.70
C TRP A 167 -43.13 -1.91 33.03
N VAL A 168 -42.31 -1.87 34.09
CA VAL A 168 -42.68 -1.46 35.45
C VAL A 168 -42.36 0.02 35.67
N ALA A 169 -41.22 0.49 35.18
CA ALA A 169 -40.86 1.91 35.14
C ALA A 169 -40.78 2.37 33.67
N GLN A 170 -41.70 3.24 33.27
CA GLN A 170 -41.94 3.62 31.87
C GLN A 170 -41.28 4.95 31.47
N ASP A 171 -40.47 5.52 32.36
CA ASP A 171 -39.62 6.66 32.03
C ASP A 171 -38.48 6.19 31.12
N ALA A 172 -38.31 6.89 30.00
CA ALA A 172 -37.33 6.64 28.97
C ALA A 172 -36.35 7.82 28.90
N GLY A 173 -35.07 7.50 28.77
CA GLY A 173 -33.99 8.47 28.69
C GLY A 173 -32.71 7.78 28.24
N ILE A 174 -31.60 8.51 28.30
CA ILE A 174 -30.26 7.97 28.00
C ILE A 174 -29.43 7.76 29.28
N GLY A 175 -29.96 8.10 30.45
CA GLY A 175 -29.24 8.06 31.71
C GLY A 175 -29.36 6.73 32.46
N ALA A 176 -29.27 6.84 33.79
CA ALA A 176 -29.13 5.73 34.71
C ALA A 176 -30.16 4.60 34.49
N GLY A 177 -29.65 3.37 34.31
CA GLY A 177 -30.48 2.18 34.14
C GLY A 177 -30.91 1.90 32.70
N VAL A 178 -30.51 2.74 31.74
CA VAL A 178 -30.72 2.55 30.30
C VAL A 178 -29.43 2.75 29.51
N ASP A 179 -28.65 3.78 29.86
CA ASP A 179 -27.32 4.13 29.35
C ASP A 179 -26.56 3.04 28.56
N SER A 180 -25.99 2.05 29.25
CA SER A 180 -25.03 1.11 28.69
C SER A 180 -25.65 0.09 27.73
N TYR A 181 -26.99 -0.05 27.70
CA TYR A 181 -27.67 -0.83 26.67
C TYR A 181 -27.41 -0.23 25.28
N PHE A 182 -27.55 1.08 25.12
CA PHE A 182 -27.28 1.75 23.85
C PHE A 182 -25.80 1.69 23.48
N GLU A 183 -24.94 1.83 24.49
CA GLU A 183 -23.50 1.70 24.32
C GLU A 183 -23.12 0.33 23.75
N TYR A 184 -23.71 -0.74 24.29
CA TYR A 184 -23.41 -2.11 23.90
C TYR A 184 -23.96 -2.50 22.53
N LEU A 185 -25.02 -1.82 22.06
CA LEU A 185 -25.43 -1.95 20.66
C LEU A 185 -24.36 -1.42 19.71
N VAL A 186 -23.77 -0.26 19.99
CA VAL A 186 -22.73 0.34 19.14
C VAL A 186 -21.40 -0.39 19.30
N LYS A 187 -20.92 -0.55 20.54
CA LYS A 187 -19.65 -1.22 20.86
C LYS A 187 -19.68 -2.68 20.40
N GLY A 188 -20.78 -3.40 20.64
CA GLY A 188 -20.99 -4.76 20.14
C GLY A 188 -21.04 -4.83 18.61
N ALA A 189 -21.72 -3.90 17.95
CA ALA A 189 -21.72 -3.83 16.48
C ALA A 189 -20.31 -3.62 15.90
N ILE A 190 -19.51 -2.75 16.51
CA ILE A 190 -18.12 -2.49 16.08
C ILE A 190 -17.24 -3.71 16.35
N LEU A 191 -17.33 -4.31 17.55
CA LEU A 191 -16.50 -5.45 17.94
C LEU A 191 -16.77 -6.68 17.06
N LEU A 192 -18.05 -6.98 16.83
CA LEU A 192 -18.51 -8.21 16.16
C LEU A 192 -18.77 -8.00 14.67
N GLN A 193 -18.58 -6.77 14.16
CA GLN A 193 -18.96 -6.38 12.79
C GLN A 193 -20.44 -6.68 12.50
N ASP A 194 -21.30 -6.48 13.51
CA ASP A 194 -22.71 -6.86 13.47
C ASP A 194 -23.59 -5.68 13.01
N LYS A 195 -24.02 -5.76 11.75
CA LYS A 195 -24.90 -4.76 11.13
C LYS A 195 -26.27 -4.65 11.81
N LYS A 196 -26.76 -5.74 12.42
CA LYS A 196 -28.08 -5.76 13.07
C LYS A 196 -28.05 -4.92 14.34
N LEU A 197 -27.02 -5.08 15.16
CA LEU A 197 -26.85 -4.27 16.38
C LEU A 197 -26.72 -2.78 16.07
N MET A 198 -25.97 -2.42 15.02
CA MET A 198 -25.86 -1.02 14.57
C MET A 198 -27.22 -0.49 14.08
N ALA A 199 -27.95 -1.26 13.27
CA ALA A 199 -29.26 -0.86 12.78
C ALA A 199 -30.26 -0.65 13.93
N MET A 200 -30.20 -1.49 14.97
CA MET A 200 -31.00 -1.32 16.19
C MET A 200 -30.70 0.00 16.89
N PHE A 201 -29.41 0.32 17.08
CA PHE A 201 -29.01 1.59 17.68
C PHE A 201 -29.46 2.81 16.85
N LEU A 202 -29.31 2.78 15.53
CA LEU A 202 -29.70 3.91 14.67
C LEU A 202 -31.19 4.24 14.75
N GLU A 203 -32.05 3.22 14.88
CA GLU A 203 -33.49 3.43 15.12
C GLU A 203 -33.77 3.99 16.51
N TYR A 204 -33.06 3.54 17.55
CA TYR A 204 -33.16 4.16 18.87
C TYR A 204 -32.70 5.61 18.86
N ASN A 205 -31.57 5.91 18.23
CA ASN A 205 -31.03 7.26 18.11
C ASN A 205 -32.04 8.19 17.42
N LYS A 206 -32.77 7.69 16.41
CA LYS A 206 -33.87 8.43 15.77
C LYS A 206 -35.01 8.73 16.76
N ALA A 207 -35.45 7.75 17.54
CA ALA A 207 -36.50 7.95 18.55
C ALA A 207 -36.05 8.93 19.65
N ILE A 208 -34.84 8.76 20.18
CA ILE A 208 -34.21 9.64 21.18
C ILE A 208 -34.15 11.08 20.66
N ARG A 209 -33.64 11.29 19.45
CA ARG A 209 -33.59 12.63 18.83
C ARG A 209 -34.97 13.28 18.65
N ASN A 210 -36.02 12.49 18.45
CA ASN A 210 -37.36 13.01 18.22
C ASN A 210 -38.12 13.32 19.52
N TYR A 211 -37.88 12.56 20.59
CA TYR A 211 -38.71 12.62 21.79
C TYR A 211 -37.96 13.02 23.05
N THR A 212 -36.66 12.73 23.18
CA THR A 212 -35.89 13.04 24.40
C THR A 212 -34.99 14.26 24.23
N ARG A 213 -34.57 14.58 23.00
CA ARG A 213 -33.71 15.74 22.74
C ARG A 213 -34.48 17.05 22.75
N PHE A 214 -34.12 17.95 23.67
CA PHE A 214 -34.60 19.33 23.73
C PHE A 214 -33.37 20.25 23.73
N ASP A 215 -33.18 21.01 22.64
CA ASP A 215 -31.92 21.71 22.32
C ASP A 215 -30.72 20.72 22.32
N ASP A 216 -29.73 20.94 23.17
CA ASP A 216 -28.57 20.07 23.38
C ASP A 216 -28.64 19.35 24.74
N TRP A 217 -29.85 19.12 25.26
CA TRP A 217 -30.16 18.30 26.43
C TRP A 217 -30.99 17.07 26.06
N TYR A 218 -30.89 16.01 26.85
CA TYR A 218 -31.64 14.77 26.69
C TYR A 218 -32.50 14.51 27.93
N LEU A 219 -33.76 14.89 27.87
CA LEU A 219 -34.68 14.83 29.01
C LEU A 219 -35.32 13.44 29.14
N TRP A 220 -35.70 13.10 30.36
CA TRP A 220 -36.51 11.92 30.63
C TRP A 220 -37.95 12.15 30.19
N VAL A 221 -38.52 11.19 29.48
CA VAL A 221 -39.87 11.25 28.93
C VAL A 221 -40.64 9.95 29.18
N GLN A 222 -41.97 10.02 29.15
CA GLN A 222 -42.78 8.82 29.21
C GLN A 222 -42.69 8.03 27.89
N MET A 223 -42.32 6.75 27.96
CA MET A 223 -41.91 5.97 26.79
C MET A 223 -42.97 5.80 25.69
N TYR A 224 -44.28 5.90 25.99
CA TYR A 224 -45.36 5.72 25.03
C TYR A 224 -45.87 7.04 24.42
N LYS A 225 -45.61 8.17 25.09
CA LYS A 225 -46.14 9.49 24.70
C LYS A 225 -45.07 10.51 24.34
N GLY A 226 -43.82 10.30 24.75
CA GLY A 226 -42.74 11.29 24.59
C GLY A 226 -42.94 12.56 25.42
N THR A 227 -43.84 12.55 26.39
CA THR A 227 -44.06 13.70 27.29
C THR A 227 -42.98 13.74 28.35
N VAL A 228 -42.32 14.89 28.53
CA VAL A 228 -41.29 15.10 29.55
C VAL A 228 -41.82 14.69 30.93
N SER A 229 -41.12 13.76 31.57
CA SER A 229 -41.41 13.31 32.93
C SER A 229 -40.47 13.95 33.94
N MET A 230 -39.17 14.09 33.60
CA MET A 230 -38.20 14.79 34.46
C MET A 230 -37.27 15.68 33.61
N PRO A 231 -37.26 17.00 33.83
CA PRO A 231 -36.38 17.92 33.12
C PRO A 231 -35.00 18.03 33.82
N VAL A 232 -34.34 16.89 34.02
CA VAL A 232 -33.05 16.79 34.71
C VAL A 232 -31.99 16.20 33.78
N PHE A 233 -30.75 16.60 33.98
CA PHE A 233 -29.56 15.94 33.47
C PHE A 233 -28.92 15.11 34.59
N GLN A 234 -28.65 13.85 34.31
CA GLN A 234 -27.92 12.97 35.23
C GLN A 234 -26.46 12.90 34.80
N SER A 235 -25.51 12.92 35.75
CA SER A 235 -24.07 12.91 35.42
C SER A 235 -23.66 11.74 34.51
N LEU A 236 -24.31 10.58 34.65
CA LEU A 236 -24.09 9.38 33.82
C LEU A 236 -24.42 9.61 32.34
N GLU A 237 -25.32 10.55 32.00
CA GLU A 237 -25.68 10.88 30.61
C GLU A 237 -24.50 11.50 29.85
N ALA A 238 -23.43 11.89 30.55
CA ALA A 238 -22.23 12.45 29.95
C ALA A 238 -21.43 11.47 29.08
N TYR A 239 -21.80 10.18 29.02
CA TYR A 239 -21.19 9.20 28.10
C TYR A 239 -21.67 9.37 26.65
N TRP A 240 -22.85 9.97 26.47
CA TRP A 240 -23.56 10.03 25.19
C TRP A 240 -22.79 10.76 24.07
N PRO A 241 -22.10 11.89 24.32
CA PRO A 241 -21.24 12.50 23.30
C PRO A 241 -20.15 11.55 22.79
N GLY A 242 -19.54 10.76 23.67
CA GLY A 242 -18.58 9.72 23.29
C GLY A 242 -19.21 8.70 22.34
N LEU A 243 -20.41 8.21 22.67
CA LEU A 243 -21.17 7.30 21.82
C LEU A 243 -21.54 7.90 20.45
N GLN A 244 -21.98 9.17 20.43
CA GLN A 244 -22.26 9.90 19.20
C GLN A 244 -21.02 10.05 18.32
N SER A 245 -19.84 10.28 18.92
CA SER A 245 -18.60 10.38 18.17
C SER A 245 -18.19 9.06 17.52
N LEU A 246 -18.45 7.92 18.16
CA LEU A 246 -18.15 6.58 17.64
C LEU A 246 -18.94 6.25 16.36
N ILE A 247 -20.15 6.82 16.20
CA ILE A 247 -20.96 6.67 14.98
C ILE A 247 -20.74 7.81 13.97
N GLY A 248 -19.77 8.69 14.21
CA GLY A 248 -19.43 9.81 13.32
C GLY A 248 -20.34 11.05 13.46
N ASP A 249 -21.20 11.13 14.47
CA ASP A 249 -22.06 12.30 14.72
C ASP A 249 -21.33 13.38 15.55
N ILE A 250 -20.20 13.87 15.00
CA ILE A 250 -19.24 14.73 15.71
C ILE A 250 -19.85 16.07 16.14
N ASP A 251 -20.66 16.70 15.29
CA ASP A 251 -21.20 18.04 15.58
C ASP A 251 -22.19 18.03 16.75
N ASN A 252 -23.07 17.02 16.81
CA ASN A 252 -24.01 16.89 17.93
C ASN A 252 -23.29 16.47 19.20
N ALA A 253 -22.30 15.58 19.09
CA ALA A 253 -21.45 15.18 20.20
C ALA A 253 -20.75 16.39 20.82
N MET A 254 -20.09 17.23 20.01
CA MET A 254 -19.39 18.42 20.51
C MET A 254 -20.34 19.41 21.20
N ARG A 255 -21.52 19.69 20.62
CA ARG A 255 -22.51 20.59 21.25
C ARG A 255 -22.98 20.06 22.61
N THR A 256 -23.35 18.79 22.67
CA THR A 256 -23.81 18.14 23.90
C THR A 256 -22.71 18.12 24.96
N PHE A 257 -21.47 17.77 24.56
CA PHE A 257 -20.30 17.76 25.45
C PHE A 257 -20.02 19.13 26.04
N LEU A 258 -19.99 20.19 25.22
CA LEU A 258 -19.77 21.55 25.69
C LEU A 258 -20.87 21.99 26.67
N ASN A 259 -22.12 21.61 26.40
CA ASN A 259 -23.25 21.89 27.28
C ASN A 259 -23.06 21.22 28.66
N TYR A 260 -22.71 19.93 28.71
CA TYR A 260 -22.41 19.23 29.96
C TYR A 260 -21.18 19.79 30.69
N TYR A 261 -20.15 20.19 29.95
CA TYR A 261 -18.97 20.82 30.52
C TYR A 261 -19.28 22.19 31.16
N THR A 262 -20.32 22.90 30.73
CA THR A 262 -20.74 24.14 31.43
C THR A 262 -21.18 23.85 32.87
N VAL A 263 -21.86 22.71 33.10
CA VAL A 263 -22.23 22.25 34.45
C VAL A 263 -20.98 21.89 35.24
N TRP A 264 -20.03 21.17 34.63
CA TRP A 264 -18.75 20.88 35.27
C TRP A 264 -18.04 22.15 35.73
N LYS A 265 -17.96 23.16 34.86
CA LYS A 265 -17.31 24.44 35.18
C LYS A 265 -18.00 25.18 36.33
N GLN A 266 -19.33 25.08 36.43
CA GLN A 266 -20.10 25.68 37.50
C GLN A 266 -19.76 25.06 38.87
N PHE A 267 -19.71 23.73 38.97
CA PHE A 267 -19.61 23.04 40.26
C PHE A 267 -18.23 22.42 40.57
N GLY A 268 -17.33 22.34 39.60
CA GLY A 268 -16.04 21.62 39.71
C GLY A 268 -16.14 20.11 39.46
N GLY A 269 -17.35 19.61 39.17
CA GLY A 269 -17.67 18.23 38.85
C GLY A 269 -19.13 18.19 38.37
N LEU A 270 -19.59 17.05 37.84
CA LEU A 270 -21.01 16.90 37.50
C LEU A 270 -21.80 16.51 38.76
N PRO A 271 -22.79 17.30 39.20
CA PRO A 271 -23.70 16.83 40.24
C PRO A 271 -24.46 15.61 39.71
N GLU A 272 -24.78 14.66 40.60
CA GLU A 272 -25.51 13.46 40.21
C GLU A 272 -26.80 13.81 39.47
N PHE A 273 -27.53 14.85 39.92
CA PHE A 273 -28.70 15.41 39.23
C PHE A 273 -28.61 16.94 39.11
N TYR A 274 -28.74 17.43 37.89
CA TYR A 274 -28.85 18.86 37.56
C TYR A 274 -30.25 19.18 37.02
N ASN A 275 -30.95 20.09 37.68
CA ASN A 275 -32.25 20.57 37.22
C ASN A 275 -32.05 21.63 36.12
N ILE A 276 -32.38 21.27 34.89
CA ILE A 276 -32.08 22.10 33.71
C ILE A 276 -32.87 23.42 33.74
N PRO A 277 -34.19 23.46 34.01
CA PRO A 277 -34.94 24.71 34.14
C PRO A 277 -34.43 25.65 35.24
N GLN A 278 -33.99 25.10 36.36
CA GLN A 278 -33.53 25.90 37.51
C GLN A 278 -32.06 26.31 37.40
N GLY A 279 -31.29 25.64 36.55
CA GLY A 279 -29.85 25.87 36.41
C GLY A 279 -29.05 25.50 37.67
N TYR A 280 -29.56 24.55 38.47
CA TYR A 280 -29.02 24.22 39.79
C TYR A 280 -29.14 22.72 40.11
N THR A 281 -28.47 22.27 41.17
CA THR A 281 -28.50 20.87 41.63
C THR A 281 -29.86 20.51 42.24
N VAL A 282 -30.18 19.21 42.24
CA VAL A 282 -31.36 18.67 42.93
C VAL A 282 -31.01 18.33 44.38
N GLU A 283 -31.91 18.67 45.31
CA GLU A 283 -31.72 18.40 46.74
C GLU A 283 -31.39 16.92 47.01
N LYS A 284 -30.35 16.64 47.81
CA LYS A 284 -29.81 15.30 48.14
C LYS A 284 -29.12 14.57 46.98
N ARG A 285 -28.93 15.22 45.83
CA ARG A 285 -28.27 14.68 44.63
C ARG A 285 -27.23 15.65 44.06
N GLU A 286 -26.66 16.50 44.92
CA GLU A 286 -25.68 17.53 44.58
C GLU A 286 -24.25 16.99 44.48
N GLY A 287 -23.98 15.85 45.12
CA GLY A 287 -22.64 15.28 45.20
C GLY A 287 -22.07 14.83 43.86
N TYR A 288 -20.74 14.81 43.77
CA TYR A 288 -19.99 14.25 42.64
C TYR A 288 -19.26 12.98 43.09
N PRO A 289 -19.71 11.79 42.69
CA PRO A 289 -19.12 10.52 43.10
C PRO A 289 -18.02 10.05 42.14
N LEU A 290 -17.17 10.98 41.67
CA LEU A 290 -16.02 10.67 40.79
C LEU A 290 -16.41 10.00 39.45
N ARG A 291 -17.55 10.42 38.89
CA ARG A 291 -18.12 9.92 37.63
C ARG A 291 -17.18 10.18 36.43
N PRO A 292 -16.81 9.16 35.62
CA PRO A 292 -15.83 9.27 34.54
C PRO A 292 -16.39 9.77 33.19
N GLU A 293 -17.71 9.75 33.00
CA GLU A 293 -18.34 9.73 31.68
C GLU A 293 -18.07 10.99 30.85
N LEU A 294 -17.92 12.16 31.49
CA LEU A 294 -17.54 13.39 30.78
C LEU A 294 -16.12 13.31 30.22
N ILE A 295 -15.18 12.76 30.99
CA ILE A 295 -13.78 12.62 30.57
C ILE A 295 -13.66 11.56 29.47
N GLU A 296 -14.45 10.48 29.56
CA GLU A 296 -14.58 9.48 28.49
C GLU A 296 -15.03 10.13 27.17
N SER A 297 -16.09 10.94 27.21
CA SER A 297 -16.59 11.67 26.05
C SER A 297 -15.56 12.64 25.47
N ALA A 298 -14.81 13.36 26.33
CA ALA A 298 -13.73 14.24 25.89
C ALA A 298 -12.63 13.45 25.14
N MET A 299 -12.28 12.27 25.63
CA MET A 299 -11.29 11.38 25.02
C MET A 299 -11.76 10.92 23.63
N TYR A 300 -12.98 10.41 23.51
CA TYR A 300 -13.50 9.96 22.22
C TYR A 300 -13.62 11.09 21.20
N LEU A 301 -14.13 12.25 21.60
CA LEU A 301 -14.20 13.44 20.74
C LEU A 301 -12.82 13.91 20.29
N TYR A 302 -11.83 13.87 21.19
CA TYR A 302 -10.47 14.26 20.86
C TYR A 302 -9.84 13.29 19.86
N ARG A 303 -10.06 11.98 20.03
CA ARG A 303 -9.60 10.97 19.06
C ARG A 303 -10.25 11.14 17.68
N ALA A 304 -11.51 11.56 17.64
CA ALA A 304 -12.22 11.76 16.38
C ALA A 304 -11.82 13.06 15.66
N THR A 305 -11.43 14.11 16.40
CA THR A 305 -11.25 15.47 15.85
C THR A 305 -9.81 15.96 15.83
N GLY A 306 -8.97 15.51 16.76
CA GLY A 306 -7.65 16.08 17.02
C GLY A 306 -7.67 17.49 17.61
N ASP A 307 -8.82 17.99 18.09
CA ASP A 307 -8.95 19.36 18.61
C ASP A 307 -8.26 19.51 19.99
N PRO A 308 -7.15 20.27 20.09
CA PRO A 308 -6.41 20.41 21.34
C PRO A 308 -7.22 21.05 22.48
N THR A 309 -8.31 21.77 22.17
CA THR A 309 -9.21 22.35 23.16
C THR A 309 -9.74 21.27 24.11
N LEU A 310 -10.06 20.07 23.61
CA LEU A 310 -10.59 18.97 24.42
C LEU A 310 -9.56 18.47 25.45
N LEU A 311 -8.26 18.58 25.17
CA LEU A 311 -7.20 18.29 26.14
C LEU A 311 -7.11 19.35 27.24
N GLU A 312 -7.34 20.62 26.90
CA GLU A 312 -7.40 21.71 27.89
C GLU A 312 -8.59 21.52 28.83
N LEU A 313 -9.76 21.13 28.30
CA LEU A 313 -10.95 20.83 29.10
C LEU A 313 -10.73 19.58 29.97
N GLY A 314 -10.07 18.55 29.44
CA GLY A 314 -9.66 17.37 30.22
C GLY A 314 -8.68 17.72 31.33
N ARG A 315 -7.73 18.63 31.10
CA ARG A 315 -6.83 19.15 32.12
C ARG A 315 -7.58 19.87 33.24
N ASP A 316 -8.51 20.76 32.88
CA ASP A 316 -9.34 21.48 33.85
C ASP A 316 -10.19 20.52 34.71
N ALA A 317 -10.71 19.45 34.10
CA ALA A 317 -11.42 18.41 34.82
C ALA A 317 -10.53 17.72 35.88
N VAL A 318 -9.30 17.33 35.52
CA VAL A 318 -8.38 16.70 36.49
C VAL A 318 -7.95 17.67 37.59
N GLU A 319 -7.65 18.93 37.25
CA GLU A 319 -7.33 19.96 38.26
C GLU A 319 -8.50 20.18 39.24
N SER A 320 -9.74 20.06 38.76
CA SER A 320 -10.93 20.13 39.59
C SER A 320 -11.06 18.92 40.52
N ILE A 321 -10.89 17.70 40.00
CA ILE A 321 -10.93 16.45 40.79
C ILE A 321 -9.87 16.46 41.91
N GLU A 322 -8.63 16.85 41.59
CA GLU A 322 -7.57 16.97 42.60
C GLU A 322 -7.93 17.96 43.71
N LYS A 323 -8.63 19.03 43.36
CA LYS A 323 -8.99 20.07 44.31
C LYS A 323 -10.14 19.65 45.24
N ILE A 324 -11.16 18.97 44.71
CA ILE A 324 -12.41 18.71 45.45
C ILE A 324 -12.50 17.31 46.05
N SER A 325 -11.75 16.34 45.51
CA SER A 325 -11.91 14.92 45.87
C SER A 325 -10.67 14.30 46.50
N LYS A 326 -9.49 14.93 46.46
CA LYS A 326 -8.27 14.35 47.01
C LYS A 326 -8.29 14.27 48.54
N VAL A 327 -7.93 13.11 49.07
CA VAL A 327 -7.76 12.82 50.51
C VAL A 327 -6.42 12.12 50.74
N ASP A 328 -6.00 11.95 52.00
CA ASP A 328 -4.68 11.40 52.35
C ASP A 328 -4.41 10.01 51.73
N CYS A 329 -5.45 9.19 51.59
CA CYS A 329 -5.36 7.83 51.08
C CYS A 329 -5.84 7.63 49.63
N GLY A 330 -6.12 8.72 48.88
CA GLY A 330 -6.59 8.63 47.49
C GLY A 330 -7.55 9.75 47.11
N PHE A 331 -8.68 9.39 46.50
CA PHE A 331 -9.74 10.32 46.11
C PHE A 331 -11.10 9.81 46.62
N ALA A 332 -11.98 10.71 47.05
CA ALA A 332 -13.28 10.39 47.64
C ALA A 332 -14.42 11.18 46.99
N THR A 333 -15.65 10.67 47.18
CA THR A 333 -16.89 11.34 46.75
C THR A 333 -17.03 12.71 47.41
N PHE A 334 -17.39 13.72 46.62
CA PHE A 334 -17.61 15.08 47.08
C PHE A 334 -19.06 15.28 47.56
N THR A 335 -19.25 15.87 48.76
CA THR A 335 -20.56 16.29 49.31
C THR A 335 -20.49 17.75 49.81
N GLU A 336 -21.64 18.43 49.88
CA GLU A 336 -21.81 19.90 49.97
C GLU A 336 -21.03 20.64 51.09
N THR A 337 -20.52 19.94 52.11
CA THR A 337 -19.88 20.54 53.31
C THR A 337 -18.58 21.32 53.06
N PHE A 338 -18.00 21.28 51.86
CA PHE A 338 -16.70 21.91 51.54
C PHE A 338 -16.73 23.05 50.49
N LEU A 339 -17.91 23.61 50.17
CA LEU A 339 -18.05 24.74 49.23
C LEU A 339 -17.33 26.06 49.66
N THR A 340 -16.70 26.11 50.84
CA THR A 340 -16.14 27.33 51.44
C THR A 340 -14.64 27.58 51.23
N GLU A 341 -13.85 26.66 50.66
CA GLU A 341 -12.39 26.87 50.47
C GLU A 341 -11.91 26.87 49.00
N ARG A 342 -12.68 27.46 48.08
CA ARG A 342 -12.26 27.59 46.67
C ARG A 342 -11.34 28.81 46.46
N ASP A 343 -10.14 28.87 47.07
CA ASP A 343 -9.18 29.97 46.80
C ASP A 343 -7.68 29.70 47.09
N LYS A 344 -7.18 28.49 46.82
CA LYS A 344 -5.72 28.25 46.72
C LYS A 344 -5.36 27.69 45.36
N GLN A 345 -4.46 28.39 44.66
CA GLN A 345 -3.85 27.97 43.40
C GLN A 345 -2.75 26.94 43.71
N SER A 346 -2.97 25.68 43.35
CA SER A 346 -1.92 24.66 43.33
C SER A 346 -1.19 24.72 41.99
N LYS A 347 0.08 25.10 41.99
CA LYS A 347 0.98 24.92 40.84
C LYS A 347 1.57 23.52 40.91
N TRP A 348 1.11 22.60 40.07
CA TRP A 348 1.81 21.34 39.80
C TRP A 348 1.72 20.97 38.31
N SER A 349 2.85 20.58 37.75
CA SER A 349 3.07 20.35 36.31
C SER A 349 2.99 18.88 35.88
N GLY A 350 2.63 17.96 36.79
CA GLY A 350 2.66 16.51 36.56
C GLY A 350 1.46 15.96 35.78
N ILE A 351 0.28 16.55 35.92
CA ILE A 351 -0.96 16.06 35.29
C ILE A 351 -1.08 16.40 33.81
N PRO A 352 -0.63 17.57 33.31
CA PRO A 352 -0.47 17.76 31.87
C PRO A 352 0.47 16.71 31.27
N GLN A 353 1.44 16.21 32.03
CA GLN A 353 2.33 15.10 31.67
C GLN A 353 1.69 13.72 31.83
N LEU A 354 0.73 13.55 32.73
CA LEU A 354 -0.12 12.36 32.84
C LEU A 354 -1.13 12.32 31.72
N LEU A 355 -1.79 13.42 31.37
CA LEU A 355 -2.63 13.56 30.18
C LEU A 355 -1.81 13.48 28.90
N LEU A 356 -0.57 14.00 28.85
CA LEU A 356 0.36 13.76 27.74
C LEU A 356 0.84 12.31 27.70
N LYS A 357 0.97 11.62 28.84
CA LYS A 357 1.33 10.20 28.92
C LYS A 357 0.17 9.30 28.60
N LEU A 358 -1.05 9.65 29.01
CA LEU A 358 -2.32 9.01 28.67
C LEU A 358 -2.68 9.28 27.21
N TYR A 359 -2.33 10.45 26.68
CA TYR A 359 -2.32 10.78 25.26
C TYR A 359 -1.21 10.02 24.53
N ALA A 360 0.01 9.91 25.08
CA ALA A 360 1.07 9.07 24.53
C ALA A 360 0.74 7.57 24.66
N THR A 361 -0.14 7.22 25.62
CA THR A 361 -0.62 5.87 25.87
C THR A 361 -1.98 5.50 25.27
N SER A 362 -2.66 6.46 24.69
CA SER A 362 -3.79 6.31 23.77
C SER A 362 -3.43 6.71 22.34
N HIS A 363 -2.22 7.26 22.16
CA HIS A 363 -1.50 7.30 20.91
C HIS A 363 -0.89 5.94 20.61
N LEU A 364 -0.72 5.78 19.32
CA LEU A 364 -0.02 4.74 18.60
C LEU A 364 1.40 4.37 19.13
N HIS A 365 1.94 5.13 20.10
CA HIS A 365 3.26 4.92 20.70
C HIS A 365 3.28 4.14 22.05
N SER A 366 2.17 3.86 22.75
CA SER A 366 2.13 2.88 23.87
C SER A 366 1.56 1.52 23.49
N ASP A 367 0.61 1.49 22.54
CA ASP A 367 0.28 0.33 21.74
C ASP A 367 1.59 -0.26 21.21
N PHE A 368 2.57 0.61 20.94
CA PHE A 368 3.92 0.23 20.63
C PHE A 368 4.61 -0.59 21.75
N VAL A 369 4.58 -0.22 23.03
CA VAL A 369 5.30 -0.93 24.12
C VAL A 369 4.58 -2.20 24.58
N GLU A 370 3.25 -2.20 24.66
CA GLU A 370 2.45 -3.40 24.99
C GLU A 370 2.38 -4.39 23.83
N CYS A 371 2.17 -3.92 22.58
CA CYS A 371 2.41 -4.78 21.42
C CYS A 371 3.87 -5.23 21.40
N GLN A 372 4.85 -4.48 21.94
CA GLN A 372 6.24 -4.96 21.99
C GLN A 372 6.39 -6.23 22.84
N ASN A 373 5.68 -6.33 23.96
CA ASN A 373 5.72 -7.51 24.82
C ASN A 373 4.94 -8.69 24.20
N ILE A 374 3.77 -8.44 23.59
CA ILE A 374 3.02 -9.47 22.85
C ILE A 374 3.76 -9.90 21.59
N LEU A 375 4.33 -8.96 20.82
CA LEU A 375 5.20 -9.23 19.67
C LEU A 375 6.42 -10.02 20.12
N LYS A 376 7.06 -9.65 21.24
CA LYS A 376 8.19 -10.39 21.78
C LYS A 376 7.77 -11.81 22.18
N LEU A 377 6.63 -11.98 22.84
CA LEU A 377 6.09 -13.28 23.22
C LEU A 377 5.72 -14.14 22.00
N LEU A 378 4.99 -13.60 21.02
CA LEU A 378 4.60 -14.31 19.79
C LEU A 378 5.81 -14.66 18.93
N VAL A 379 6.77 -13.74 18.80
CA VAL A 379 8.06 -14.01 18.14
C VAL A 379 8.81 -15.10 18.92
N GLU A 380 8.88 -15.03 20.25
CA GLU A 380 9.54 -16.07 21.06
C GLU A 380 8.83 -17.42 20.97
N ILE A 381 7.49 -17.47 20.95
CA ILE A 381 6.70 -18.68 20.76
C ILE A 381 7.04 -19.29 19.39
N LEU A 382 6.96 -18.50 18.31
CA LEU A 382 7.26 -18.98 16.97
C LEU A 382 8.71 -19.47 16.84
N MET A 383 9.67 -18.72 17.38
CA MET A 383 11.11 -19.02 17.28
C MET A 383 11.55 -20.16 18.20
N ARG A 384 10.76 -20.54 19.24
CA ARG A 384 11.11 -21.62 20.17
C ARG A 384 10.48 -22.95 19.75
N PRO A 385 11.27 -23.98 19.43
CA PRO A 385 10.74 -25.26 18.95
C PRO A 385 10.08 -26.14 20.04
N THR A 386 10.10 -25.73 21.32
CA THR A 386 9.56 -26.54 22.43
C THR A 386 9.15 -25.67 23.61
N ILE A 387 7.87 -25.73 24.00
CA ILE A 387 7.38 -25.15 25.26
C ILE A 387 7.36 -26.30 26.28
N SER A 388 7.95 -26.10 27.46
CA SER A 388 7.93 -27.09 28.54
C SER A 388 6.95 -26.65 29.61
N ILE A 389 5.79 -27.31 29.64
CA ILE A 389 4.80 -27.17 30.72
C ILE A 389 4.80 -28.50 31.46
N ARG A 390 5.08 -28.47 32.78
CA ARG A 390 5.11 -29.66 33.67
C ARG A 390 5.93 -30.85 33.14
N GLY A 391 7.12 -30.59 32.57
CA GLY A 391 8.07 -31.65 32.20
C GLY A 391 7.76 -32.43 30.91
N GLN A 392 6.66 -32.14 30.21
CA GLN A 392 6.45 -32.65 28.85
C GLN A 392 6.96 -31.64 27.80
N LYS A 393 7.73 -32.14 26.82
CA LYS A 393 8.18 -31.37 25.66
C LYS A 393 7.07 -31.38 24.61
N LEU A 394 6.30 -30.30 24.51
CA LEU A 394 5.29 -30.12 23.45
C LEU A 394 5.92 -29.37 22.27
N LYS A 395 5.86 -29.98 21.09
CA LYS A 395 6.22 -29.35 19.81
C LYS A 395 5.04 -28.49 19.37
N ILE A 396 5.29 -27.24 19.00
CA ILE A 396 4.26 -26.32 18.52
C ILE A 396 3.60 -26.93 17.28
N SER A 397 2.27 -26.97 17.25
CA SER A 397 1.51 -27.46 16.09
C SER A 397 1.51 -26.41 14.97
N ASP A 398 1.37 -26.87 13.72
CA ASP A 398 1.21 -25.97 12.56
C ASP A 398 -0.01 -25.06 12.73
N GLU A 399 -1.06 -25.51 13.42
CA GLU A 399 -2.27 -24.72 13.72
C GLU A 399 -1.95 -23.56 14.68
N MET A 400 -1.21 -23.84 15.76
CA MET A 400 -0.80 -22.79 16.70
C MET A 400 0.16 -21.79 16.06
N SER A 401 1.02 -22.25 15.14
CA SER A 401 1.90 -21.37 14.36
C SER A 401 1.10 -20.47 13.42
N LYS A 402 0.07 -21.01 12.75
CA LYS A 402 -0.85 -20.28 11.89
C LYS A 402 -1.64 -19.22 12.67
N ASP A 403 -2.10 -19.54 13.88
CA ASP A 403 -2.81 -18.60 14.75
C ASP A 403 -1.87 -17.48 15.20
N CYS A 404 -0.64 -17.81 15.62
CA CYS A 404 0.38 -16.82 15.98
C CYS A 404 0.69 -15.87 14.81
N LEU A 405 0.86 -16.40 13.59
CA LEU A 405 1.09 -15.61 12.39
C LEU A 405 -0.11 -14.71 12.05
N SER A 406 -1.33 -15.20 12.23
CA SER A 406 -2.56 -14.43 11.99
C SER A 406 -2.70 -13.29 12.99
N ILE A 407 -2.37 -13.53 14.27
CA ILE A 407 -2.35 -12.50 15.31
C ILE A 407 -1.26 -11.45 14.98
N LEU A 408 -0.06 -11.88 14.59
CA LEU A 408 1.03 -10.97 14.19
C LEU A 408 0.64 -10.10 13.00
N TYR A 409 0.06 -10.71 11.96
CA TYR A 409 -0.42 -10.01 10.77
C TYR A 409 -1.48 -8.97 11.11
N ASN A 410 -2.54 -9.37 11.83
CA ASN A 410 -3.60 -8.47 12.25
C ASN A 410 -3.06 -7.33 13.14
N THR A 411 -2.04 -7.61 13.95
CA THR A 411 -1.37 -6.59 14.77
C THR A 411 -0.58 -5.59 13.91
N CYS A 412 0.10 -6.05 12.86
CA CYS A 412 0.78 -5.19 11.89
C CYS A 412 -0.18 -4.26 11.15
N VAL A 413 -1.35 -4.77 10.76
CA VAL A 413 -2.40 -4.00 10.07
C VAL A 413 -3.08 -2.99 11.00
N CYS A 414 -3.39 -3.40 12.23
CA CYS A 414 -4.18 -2.59 13.16
C CYS A 414 -3.36 -1.62 14.03
N THR A 415 -2.03 -1.71 14.00
CA THR A 415 -1.13 -0.91 14.84
C THR A 415 0.06 -0.40 14.02
N GLU A 416 -0.01 0.85 13.60
CA GLU A 416 1.07 1.54 12.89
C GLU A 416 2.43 1.45 13.64
N GLY A 417 3.49 1.26 12.85
CA GLY A 417 4.87 1.09 13.31
C GLY A 417 5.25 -0.30 13.87
N VAL A 418 4.30 -1.22 14.13
CA VAL A 418 4.62 -2.61 14.52
C VAL A 418 5.44 -3.30 13.42
N THR A 419 4.97 -3.19 12.18
CA THR A 419 5.64 -3.71 10.98
C THR A 419 7.08 -3.22 10.89
N LYS A 420 7.33 -1.94 11.21
CA LYS A 420 8.67 -1.32 11.18
C LYS A 420 9.62 -1.94 12.21
N ARG A 421 9.13 -2.34 13.39
CA ARG A 421 9.97 -3.01 14.41
C ARG A 421 10.18 -4.49 14.14
N LEU A 422 9.19 -5.19 13.59
CA LEU A 422 9.43 -6.55 13.08
C LEU A 422 10.49 -6.52 11.99
N ALA A 423 10.46 -5.49 11.14
CA ALA A 423 11.47 -5.25 10.13
C ALA A 423 12.87 -4.98 10.71
N GLU A 424 13.00 -4.43 11.92
CA GLU A 424 14.30 -4.24 12.61
C GLU A 424 14.91 -5.58 13.09
N LYS A 425 14.12 -6.65 13.24
CA LYS A 425 14.59 -7.97 13.74
C LYS A 425 14.97 -8.91 12.58
N ASN A 426 16.18 -8.77 12.02
CA ASN A 426 16.67 -9.59 10.90
C ASN A 426 16.51 -11.11 11.13
N ASP A 427 16.91 -11.61 12.31
CA ASP A 427 16.84 -13.04 12.63
C ASP A 427 15.41 -13.59 12.56
N PHE A 428 14.42 -12.77 12.98
CA PHE A 428 13.01 -13.15 12.91
C PHE A 428 12.52 -13.17 11.46
N VAL A 429 12.87 -12.16 10.66
CA VAL A 429 12.50 -12.12 9.24
C VAL A 429 13.09 -13.31 8.50
N ILE A 430 14.36 -13.66 8.75
CA ILE A 430 15.01 -14.86 8.19
C ILE A 430 14.28 -16.13 8.64
N PHE A 431 13.90 -16.22 9.91
CA PHE A 431 13.14 -17.36 10.43
C PHE A 431 11.76 -17.52 9.77
N LEU A 432 11.06 -16.43 9.45
CA LEU A 432 9.77 -16.53 8.75
C LEU A 432 9.88 -17.33 7.45
N PHE A 433 10.99 -17.21 6.69
CA PHE A 433 11.20 -18.04 5.49
C PHE A 433 11.17 -19.55 5.82
N THR A 434 11.61 -19.98 7.00
CA THR A 434 11.56 -21.39 7.40
C THR A 434 10.11 -21.90 7.60
N LEU A 435 9.21 -21.03 8.06
CA LEU A 435 7.77 -21.33 8.22
C LEU A 435 7.04 -21.46 6.89
N MET A 436 7.63 -20.99 5.78
CA MET A 436 7.09 -21.20 4.43
C MET A 436 7.22 -22.66 3.97
N THR A 437 7.88 -23.53 4.73
CA THR A 437 7.95 -24.97 4.38
C THR A 437 6.58 -25.66 4.53
N SER A 438 5.76 -25.25 5.51
CA SER A 438 4.44 -25.84 5.71
C SER A 438 3.38 -25.13 4.85
N LYS A 439 2.57 -25.91 4.14
CA LYS A 439 1.47 -25.38 3.33
C LYS A 439 0.43 -24.63 4.18
N LYS A 440 0.24 -25.03 5.44
CA LYS A 440 -0.75 -24.43 6.35
C LYS A 440 -0.40 -23.01 6.79
N THR A 441 0.90 -22.70 6.88
CA THR A 441 1.41 -21.40 7.34
C THR A 441 1.92 -20.53 6.20
N PHE A 442 2.07 -21.09 4.99
CA PHE A 442 2.72 -20.44 3.85
C PHE A 442 2.15 -19.06 3.53
N LEU A 443 0.82 -18.95 3.37
CA LEU A 443 0.21 -17.70 2.89
C LEU A 443 0.26 -16.59 3.95
N GLN A 444 -0.05 -16.91 5.23
CA GLN A 444 0.08 -15.93 6.31
C GLN A 444 1.53 -15.46 6.45
N THR A 445 2.48 -16.39 6.34
CA THR A 445 3.92 -16.09 6.41
C THR A 445 4.34 -15.20 5.26
N ALA A 446 3.94 -15.52 4.02
CA ALA A 446 4.32 -14.76 2.85
C ALA A 446 3.79 -13.33 2.88
N THR A 447 2.52 -13.17 3.29
CA THR A 447 1.86 -11.86 3.43
C THR A 447 2.54 -11.02 4.51
N LEU A 448 2.88 -11.62 5.65
CA LEU A 448 3.58 -10.93 6.73
C LEU A 448 5.00 -10.49 6.29
N ILE A 449 5.74 -11.33 5.55
CA ILE A 449 7.05 -10.96 5.01
C ILE A 449 6.93 -9.78 4.04
N GLU A 450 5.94 -9.79 3.15
CA GLU A 450 5.70 -8.71 2.18
C GLU A 450 5.46 -7.37 2.88
N ASP A 451 4.57 -7.33 3.87
CA ASP A 451 4.31 -6.11 4.66
C ASP A 451 5.56 -5.63 5.40
N ILE A 452 6.32 -6.55 6.00
CA ILE A 452 7.59 -6.25 6.68
C ILE A 452 8.59 -5.62 5.71
N LEU A 453 8.74 -6.19 4.51
CA LEU A 453 9.65 -5.68 3.50
C LEU A 453 9.21 -4.31 2.96
N GLY A 454 7.91 -4.02 2.92
CA GLY A 454 7.37 -2.74 2.49
C GLY A 454 7.81 -1.54 3.35
N VAL A 455 8.19 -1.77 4.62
CA VAL A 455 8.67 -0.73 5.54
C VAL A 455 10.14 -0.85 5.91
N LYS A 456 10.82 -1.93 5.48
CA LYS A 456 12.21 -2.20 5.85
C LYS A 456 13.16 -1.33 5.01
N LYS A 457 14.05 -0.60 5.70
CA LYS A 457 15.04 0.28 5.04
C LYS A 457 16.20 -0.46 4.39
N GLU A 458 16.64 -1.56 5.01
CA GLU A 458 17.74 -2.38 4.52
C GLU A 458 17.20 -3.66 3.88
N MET A 459 17.74 -4.04 2.73
CA MET A 459 17.30 -5.24 2.03
C MET A 459 17.77 -6.52 2.74
N ILE A 460 16.87 -7.49 2.89
CA ILE A 460 17.21 -8.81 3.46
C ILE A 460 18.11 -9.58 2.51
N ARG A 461 19.13 -10.24 3.07
CA ARG A 461 20.02 -11.16 2.36
C ARG A 461 19.44 -12.56 2.34
N LEU A 462 19.01 -13.02 1.17
CA LEU A 462 18.42 -14.34 0.97
C LEU A 462 19.46 -15.46 1.15
N ASP A 463 20.75 -15.19 0.94
CA ASP A 463 21.82 -16.16 1.18
C ASP A 463 22.00 -16.50 2.67
N GLU A 464 21.46 -15.69 3.58
CA GLU A 464 21.41 -15.97 5.02
C GLU A 464 20.23 -16.88 5.41
N VAL A 465 19.27 -17.12 4.50
CA VAL A 465 18.12 -17.99 4.77
C VAL A 465 18.54 -19.46 4.82
N PRO A 466 18.33 -20.16 5.96
CA PRO A 466 18.74 -21.55 6.11
C PRO A 466 18.08 -22.45 5.06
N ASN A 467 18.89 -23.22 4.33
CA ASN A 467 18.42 -24.16 3.31
C ASN A 467 17.53 -23.54 2.22
N LEU A 468 17.74 -22.27 1.85
CA LEU A 468 16.95 -21.57 0.82
C LEU A 468 16.71 -22.42 -0.44
N SER A 469 17.76 -23.07 -0.96
CA SER A 469 17.63 -23.93 -2.15
C SER A 469 16.62 -25.05 -1.96
N SER A 470 16.65 -25.75 -0.81
CA SER A 470 15.71 -26.84 -0.52
C SER A 470 14.28 -26.30 -0.35
N LEU A 471 14.14 -25.16 0.35
CA LEU A 471 12.86 -24.50 0.57
C LEU A 471 12.19 -24.14 -0.77
N VAL A 472 12.89 -23.39 -1.62
CA VAL A 472 12.36 -22.94 -2.92
C VAL A 472 12.11 -24.12 -3.86
N SER A 473 12.98 -25.13 -3.87
CA SER A 473 12.79 -26.34 -4.68
C SER A 473 11.53 -27.12 -4.30
N ASN A 474 11.10 -27.08 -3.04
CA ASN A 474 9.91 -27.79 -2.56
C ASN A 474 8.59 -27.04 -2.74
N PHE A 475 8.63 -25.74 -3.07
CA PHE A 475 7.41 -24.98 -3.35
C PHE A 475 6.65 -25.59 -4.52
N ASP A 476 5.33 -25.68 -4.41
CA ASP A 476 4.49 -25.92 -5.58
C ASP A 476 4.37 -24.67 -6.46
N GLN A 477 3.58 -24.75 -7.53
CA GLN A 477 3.42 -23.65 -8.48
C GLN A 477 2.80 -22.41 -7.83
N GLN A 478 1.85 -22.59 -6.91
CA GLN A 478 1.14 -21.49 -6.26
C GLN A 478 2.01 -20.84 -5.18
N GLN A 479 2.73 -21.66 -4.41
CA GLN A 479 3.72 -21.17 -3.46
C GLN A 479 4.83 -20.37 -4.16
N LEU A 480 5.38 -20.87 -5.27
CA LEU A 480 6.40 -20.14 -6.03
C LEU A 480 5.86 -18.82 -6.61
N ALA A 481 4.61 -18.81 -7.09
CA ALA A 481 3.99 -17.58 -7.60
C ALA A 481 3.79 -16.52 -6.50
N ASN A 482 3.32 -16.91 -5.32
CA ASN A 482 3.23 -16.00 -4.16
C ASN A 482 4.60 -15.54 -3.68
N PHE A 483 5.60 -16.42 -3.70
CA PHE A 483 6.97 -16.07 -3.34
C PHE A 483 7.54 -14.98 -4.26
N CYS A 484 7.08 -14.88 -5.51
CA CYS A 484 7.51 -13.82 -6.42
C CYS A 484 7.16 -12.40 -5.91
N ARG A 485 6.12 -12.23 -5.09
CA ARG A 485 5.79 -10.95 -4.42
C ARG A 485 6.91 -10.49 -3.48
N ILE A 486 7.46 -11.44 -2.73
CA ILE A 486 8.62 -11.21 -1.83
C ILE A 486 9.88 -10.95 -2.66
N LEU A 487 10.06 -11.70 -3.76
CA LEU A 487 11.19 -11.50 -4.65
C LEU A 487 11.18 -10.13 -5.32
N ALA A 488 10.01 -9.63 -5.71
CA ALA A 488 9.87 -8.31 -6.33
C ALA A 488 10.51 -7.20 -5.48
N VAL A 489 10.46 -7.31 -4.15
CA VAL A 489 11.12 -6.36 -3.24
C VAL A 489 12.57 -6.73 -2.94
N THR A 490 12.87 -8.02 -2.73
CA THR A 490 14.22 -8.47 -2.30
C THR A 490 15.27 -8.53 -3.40
N ILE A 491 14.89 -8.43 -4.67
CA ILE A 491 15.84 -8.45 -5.80
C ILE A 491 15.89 -7.12 -6.57
N SER A 492 15.02 -6.17 -6.24
CA SER A 492 14.95 -4.85 -6.89
C SER A 492 15.67 -3.79 -6.06
N GLU A 493 16.64 -3.09 -6.63
CA GLU A 493 17.30 -1.98 -5.94
C GLU A 493 16.31 -0.82 -5.71
N MET A 494 16.22 -0.32 -4.47
CA MET A 494 15.35 0.81 -4.12
C MET A 494 16.00 2.14 -4.57
N ASP A 495 15.35 2.88 -5.46
CA ASP A 495 15.71 4.26 -5.78
C ASP A 495 15.47 5.14 -4.55
N THR A 496 16.54 5.39 -3.79
CA THR A 496 16.50 6.27 -2.60
C THR A 496 16.37 7.72 -3.08
N GLY A 497 15.14 8.23 -3.15
CA GLY A 497 14.74 9.50 -3.78
C GLY A 497 15.43 10.79 -3.30
N ASN A 498 16.67 11.01 -3.73
CA ASN A 498 17.23 12.35 -3.89
C ASN A 498 17.11 12.71 -5.37
N ASP A 499 16.42 13.81 -5.69
CA ASP A 499 16.22 14.29 -7.06
C ASP A 499 17.55 14.50 -7.83
N ASP A 500 18.66 14.73 -7.13
CA ASP A 500 20.01 14.85 -7.73
C ASP A 500 20.58 13.53 -8.30
N LYS A 501 19.98 12.37 -7.99
CA LYS A 501 20.44 11.04 -8.45
C LYS A 501 20.06 10.70 -9.89
N HIS A 502 19.21 11.48 -10.54
CA HIS A 502 18.82 11.19 -11.93
C HIS A 502 19.91 11.58 -12.95
N THR A 503 20.90 12.37 -12.54
CA THR A 503 22.00 12.79 -13.42
C THR A 503 23.01 11.65 -13.66
N LEU A 504 23.58 11.57 -14.86
CA LEU A 504 24.60 10.57 -15.18
C LEU A 504 25.89 10.79 -14.39
N LEU A 505 26.18 12.02 -13.96
CA LEU A 505 27.30 12.34 -13.08
C LEU A 505 27.11 11.68 -11.70
N ALA A 506 25.94 11.86 -11.08
CA ALA A 506 25.62 11.22 -9.81
C ALA A 506 25.61 9.69 -9.92
N LYS A 507 25.04 9.13 -11.00
CA LYS A 507 25.05 7.69 -11.28
C LYS A 507 26.46 7.12 -11.44
N ASN A 508 27.33 7.80 -12.20
CA ASN A 508 28.72 7.37 -12.36
C ASN A 508 29.49 7.44 -11.02
N ALA A 509 29.26 8.46 -10.19
CA ALA A 509 29.85 8.56 -8.86
C ALA A 509 29.37 7.44 -7.92
N GLN A 510 28.09 7.09 -7.96
CA GLN A 510 27.52 5.95 -7.24
C GLN A 510 28.08 4.61 -7.72
N GLN A 511 28.17 4.40 -9.03
CA GLN A 511 28.75 3.18 -9.61
C GLN A 511 30.21 3.00 -9.21
N LYS A 512 30.98 4.10 -9.19
CA LYS A 512 32.37 4.10 -8.72
C LYS A 512 32.49 3.79 -7.23
N LYS A 513 31.55 4.28 -6.40
CA LYS A 513 31.42 3.89 -4.98
C LYS A 513 31.03 2.40 -4.83
N SER A 514 30.08 1.89 -5.62
CA SER A 514 29.68 0.47 -5.61
C SER A 514 30.84 -0.47 -5.97
N LEU A 515 31.63 -0.15 -7.00
CA LEU A 515 32.83 -0.91 -7.36
C LEU A 515 33.86 -1.00 -6.22
N SER A 516 33.89 -0.01 -5.32
CA SER A 516 34.75 -0.01 -4.13
C SER A 516 34.12 -0.69 -2.89
N LEU A 517 32.80 -0.92 -2.87
CA LEU A 517 32.04 -1.37 -1.69
C LEU A 517 31.50 -2.82 -1.77
N GLY A 518 31.77 -3.56 -2.84
CA GLY A 518 31.28 -4.95 -3.01
C GLY A 518 29.86 -5.03 -3.61
N PRO A 519 29.34 -6.24 -3.89
CA PRO A 519 28.02 -6.41 -4.51
C PRO A 519 26.89 -5.97 -3.56
N SER A 520 25.85 -5.35 -4.11
CA SER A 520 24.67 -4.94 -3.34
C SER A 520 23.88 -6.16 -2.82
N ALA A 521 23.05 -5.99 -1.79
CA ALA A 521 22.21 -7.07 -1.28
C ALA A 521 21.29 -7.64 -2.37
N ALA A 522 20.76 -6.79 -3.26
CA ALA A 522 19.95 -7.22 -4.40
C ALA A 522 20.76 -8.13 -5.34
N GLU A 523 22.00 -7.76 -5.64
CA GLU A 523 22.88 -8.54 -6.51
C GLU A 523 23.25 -9.89 -5.89
N ILE A 524 23.50 -9.92 -4.58
CA ILE A 524 23.75 -11.15 -3.82
C ILE A 524 22.51 -12.07 -3.87
N ASN A 525 21.32 -11.50 -3.66
CA ASN A 525 20.06 -12.24 -3.69
C ASN A 525 19.77 -12.83 -5.08
N GLN A 526 19.98 -12.05 -6.14
CA GLN A 526 19.85 -12.53 -7.51
C GLN A 526 20.81 -13.70 -7.78
N ALA A 527 22.08 -13.59 -7.37
CA ALA A 527 23.06 -14.67 -7.52
C ALA A 527 22.66 -15.93 -6.74
N ALA A 528 22.18 -15.78 -5.51
CA ALA A 528 21.71 -16.88 -4.68
C ALA A 528 20.55 -17.64 -5.33
N LEU A 529 19.55 -16.92 -5.87
CA LEU A 529 18.40 -17.52 -6.55
C LEU A 529 18.79 -18.22 -7.86
N LEU A 530 19.69 -17.62 -8.65
CA LEU A 530 20.17 -18.22 -9.89
C LEU A 530 21.00 -19.49 -9.68
N SER A 531 21.55 -19.68 -8.48
CA SER A 531 22.24 -20.93 -8.10
C SER A 531 21.28 -22.09 -7.80
N ILE A 532 19.97 -21.82 -7.60
CA ILE A 532 18.97 -22.84 -7.29
C ILE A 532 18.59 -23.59 -8.59
N PRO A 533 18.79 -24.91 -8.66
CA PRO A 533 18.50 -25.69 -9.86
C PRO A 533 17.02 -25.59 -10.28
N GLY A 534 16.77 -25.33 -11.56
CA GLY A 534 15.42 -25.27 -12.14
C GLY A 534 14.58 -24.05 -11.73
N PHE A 535 15.13 -23.09 -10.99
CA PHE A 535 14.39 -21.91 -10.54
C PHE A 535 13.84 -21.07 -11.71
N VAL A 536 14.72 -20.65 -12.63
CA VAL A 536 14.33 -19.84 -13.82
C VAL A 536 13.40 -20.62 -14.75
N GLU A 537 13.61 -21.93 -14.91
CA GLU A 537 12.73 -22.80 -15.70
C GLU A 537 11.30 -22.80 -15.15
N ARG A 538 11.15 -22.92 -13.83
CA ARG A 538 9.84 -22.90 -13.16
C ARG A 538 9.16 -21.55 -13.28
N LEU A 539 9.90 -20.44 -13.21
CA LEU A 539 9.35 -19.10 -13.48
C LEU A 539 8.87 -18.97 -14.94
N CYS A 540 9.63 -19.47 -15.91
CA CYS A 540 9.22 -19.46 -17.31
C CYS A 540 7.93 -20.28 -17.53
N LYS A 541 7.80 -21.44 -16.87
CA LYS A 541 6.57 -22.26 -16.89
C LYS A 541 5.38 -21.53 -16.27
N LEU A 542 5.56 -20.80 -15.15
CA LEU A 542 4.49 -20.00 -14.53
C LEU A 542 4.04 -18.83 -15.42
N ALA A 543 4.98 -18.10 -16.01
CA ALA A 543 4.70 -17.02 -16.94
C ALA A 543 3.87 -17.50 -18.14
N THR A 544 4.17 -18.69 -18.65
CA THR A 544 3.57 -19.27 -19.88
C THR A 544 2.37 -20.19 -19.62
N ARG A 545 1.97 -20.39 -18.37
CA ARG A 545 0.78 -21.18 -18.01
C ARG A 545 -0.50 -20.58 -18.60
N LYS A 546 -1.42 -21.40 -19.14
CA LYS A 546 -2.73 -20.94 -19.60
C LYS A 546 -3.59 -20.49 -18.40
N VAL A 547 -4.28 -19.35 -18.53
CA VAL A 547 -5.31 -18.92 -17.58
C VAL A 547 -6.50 -19.88 -17.69
N SER A 548 -7.10 -20.25 -16.55
CA SER A 548 -8.24 -21.16 -16.47
C SER A 548 -9.44 -20.64 -17.29
N GLU A 549 -9.95 -21.43 -18.25
CA GLU A 549 -11.08 -21.03 -19.11
C GLU A 549 -12.42 -21.10 -18.34
N SER A 550 -13.28 -20.09 -18.49
CA SER A 550 -14.65 -20.10 -17.96
C SER A 550 -15.49 -21.13 -18.73
N THR A 551 -16.16 -22.02 -18.01
CA THR A 551 -17.14 -22.97 -18.58
C THR A 551 -18.52 -22.34 -18.79
N GLY A 552 -18.64 -21.01 -18.67
CA GLY A 552 -19.90 -20.28 -18.78
C GLY A 552 -19.85 -19.20 -19.86
N THR A 553 -21.01 -18.95 -20.48
CA THR A 553 -21.26 -17.96 -21.55
C THR A 553 -21.06 -16.49 -21.15
N ALA A 554 -20.51 -16.19 -19.97
CA ALA A 554 -20.21 -14.83 -19.54
C ALA A 554 -18.95 -14.31 -20.26
N SER A 555 -19.01 -13.09 -20.79
CA SER A 555 -17.80 -12.47 -21.32
C SER A 555 -16.89 -12.05 -20.16
N PHE A 556 -15.58 -12.25 -20.28
CA PHE A 556 -14.55 -11.80 -19.31
C PHE A 556 -14.73 -10.35 -18.83
N LEU A 557 -15.36 -9.50 -19.64
CA LEU A 557 -15.67 -8.11 -19.32
C LEU A 557 -16.78 -7.97 -18.26
N GLN A 558 -17.79 -8.82 -18.35
CA GLN A 558 -18.87 -8.88 -17.37
C GLN A 558 -18.33 -9.37 -16.01
N GLU A 559 -17.40 -10.33 -16.03
CA GLU A 559 -16.72 -10.83 -14.83
C GLU A 559 -15.78 -9.78 -14.20
N LEU A 560 -15.13 -8.93 -14.99
CA LEU A 560 -14.33 -7.80 -14.50
C LEU A 560 -15.19 -6.69 -13.89
N GLU A 561 -16.33 -6.34 -14.52
CA GLU A 561 -17.29 -5.39 -13.96
C GLU A 561 -17.86 -5.89 -12.62
N GLU A 562 -18.22 -7.17 -12.52
CA GLU A 562 -18.62 -7.79 -11.25
C GLU A 562 -17.52 -7.71 -10.18
N TRP A 563 -16.24 -7.85 -10.56
CA TRP A 563 -15.12 -7.71 -9.64
C TRP A 563 -14.89 -6.26 -9.17
N TYR A 564 -15.00 -5.26 -10.06
CA TYR A 564 -14.92 -3.84 -9.65
C TYR A 564 -16.07 -3.44 -8.73
N THR A 565 -17.30 -3.85 -9.06
CA THR A 565 -18.47 -3.66 -8.18
C THR A 565 -18.32 -4.40 -6.85
N TRP A 566 -17.55 -5.49 -6.82
CA TRP A 566 -17.25 -6.25 -5.62
C TRP A 566 -16.12 -5.64 -4.78
N LEU A 567 -15.10 -5.04 -5.39
CA LEU A 567 -13.99 -4.34 -4.74
C LEU A 567 -14.45 -3.15 -3.88
N ASP A 568 -15.54 -2.49 -4.30
CA ASP A 568 -16.22 -1.46 -3.51
C ASP A 568 -16.85 -2.02 -2.21
N ASN A 569 -16.93 -3.34 -2.04
CA ASN A 569 -17.37 -3.98 -0.80
C ASN A 569 -16.15 -4.40 0.06
N ALA A 570 -16.07 -3.88 1.29
CA ALA A 570 -14.93 -3.95 2.22
C ALA A 570 -14.46 -5.36 2.70
N LEU A 571 -14.89 -6.46 2.09
CA LEU A 571 -14.65 -7.84 2.55
C LEU A 571 -13.66 -8.65 1.68
N VAL A 572 -12.85 -7.97 0.86
CA VAL A 572 -12.03 -8.61 -0.18
C VAL A 572 -10.96 -9.57 0.35
N LEU A 573 -10.38 -9.24 1.50
CA LEU A 573 -9.21 -9.95 2.04
C LEU A 573 -9.57 -11.26 2.77
N ASP A 574 -10.72 -11.30 3.45
CA ASP A 574 -11.19 -12.50 4.17
C ASP A 574 -11.64 -13.60 3.19
N ALA A 575 -12.29 -13.20 2.08
CA ALA A 575 -12.66 -14.11 1.01
C ALA A 575 -11.42 -14.77 0.36
N LEU A 576 -10.36 -14.01 0.11
CA LEU A 576 -9.08 -14.51 -0.44
C LEU A 576 -8.38 -15.50 0.52
N MET A 577 -8.42 -15.24 1.83
CA MET A 577 -7.86 -16.14 2.83
C MET A 577 -8.66 -17.45 3.01
N ARG A 578 -9.98 -17.43 2.80
CA ARG A 578 -10.82 -18.65 2.82
C ARG A 578 -10.53 -19.56 1.63
N VAL A 579 -10.31 -19.03 0.42
CA VAL A 579 -9.97 -19.83 -0.78
C VAL A 579 -8.70 -20.63 -0.61
N ALA A 580 -7.68 -19.99 -0.04
CA ALA A 580 -6.36 -20.60 0.11
C ALA A 580 -6.38 -21.79 1.08
N ASN A 581 -7.34 -21.81 2.02
CA ASN A 581 -7.55 -22.93 2.93
C ASN A 581 -8.45 -24.02 2.28
N GLU A 582 -9.49 -23.66 1.54
CA GLU A 582 -10.48 -24.62 1.00
C GLU A 582 -9.96 -25.51 -0.15
N GLU A 583 -9.00 -25.07 -0.97
CA GLU A 583 -8.42 -25.92 -2.02
C GLU A 583 -7.43 -26.98 -1.49
N SER A 584 -7.04 -26.91 -0.20
CA SER A 584 -6.12 -27.85 0.43
C SER A 584 -6.78 -29.12 0.99
N GLU A 585 -8.08 -29.08 1.32
CA GLU A 585 -8.83 -30.23 1.86
C GLU A 585 -9.36 -31.19 0.80
N HIS A 586 -9.41 -30.76 -0.47
CA HIS A 586 -10.01 -31.56 -1.56
C HIS A 586 -9.17 -32.78 -1.99
N ASN A 587 -7.93 -32.93 -1.49
CA ASN A 587 -7.05 -34.04 -1.87
C ASN A 587 -6.93 -35.15 -0.79
N GLN A 588 -7.66 -35.07 0.33
CA GLN A 588 -7.62 -36.12 1.37
C GLN A 588 -8.97 -36.83 1.64
N ALA A 589 -10.08 -36.34 1.11
CA ALA A 589 -11.39 -37.00 1.24
C ALA A 589 -11.66 -37.94 0.05
N SER A 590 -10.92 -39.03 -0.04
CA SER A 590 -11.29 -40.19 -0.82
C SER A 590 -10.86 -41.41 -0.02
N ILE A 591 -11.77 -42.36 0.17
CA ILE A 591 -11.67 -43.59 1.00
C ILE A 591 -12.30 -43.44 2.40
N VAL A 592 -13.63 -43.41 2.48
CA VAL A 592 -14.39 -44.15 3.52
C VAL A 592 -15.69 -44.65 2.87
N PHE A 593 -15.88 -45.98 2.88
CA PHE A 593 -17.12 -46.66 2.45
C PHE A 593 -18.23 -46.45 3.49
N PRO A 594 -19.51 -46.22 3.10
CA PRO A 594 -20.62 -46.34 4.02
C PRO A 594 -21.15 -47.79 4.07
N PRO A 595 -21.67 -48.26 5.22
CA PRO A 595 -22.32 -49.57 5.34
C PRO A 595 -23.74 -49.53 4.71
N PRO A 596 -24.27 -50.67 4.22
CA PRO A 596 -25.57 -50.72 3.57
C PRO A 596 -26.71 -51.01 4.57
N GLY A 597 -27.75 -50.17 4.58
CA GLY A 597 -29.03 -50.54 5.19
C GLY A 597 -29.98 -49.37 5.53
N ALA A 598 -31.12 -49.34 4.81
CA ALA A 598 -32.38 -48.64 5.12
C ALA A 598 -32.37 -47.09 5.07
N SER A 599 -33.34 -46.37 4.51
CA SER A 599 -34.53 -46.61 3.69
C SER A 599 -35.01 -45.21 3.26
N GLU A 600 -35.52 -45.06 2.04
CA GLU A 600 -36.03 -43.80 1.49
C GLU A 600 -37.23 -43.26 2.28
N GLU A 601 -37.20 -41.99 2.69
CA GLU A 601 -38.41 -41.18 2.84
C GLU A 601 -38.11 -39.69 2.59
N ASN A 602 -38.98 -39.07 1.80
CA ASN A 602 -38.85 -37.74 1.19
C ASN A 602 -39.02 -36.58 2.19
N GLY A 603 -38.19 -35.53 2.08
CA GLY A 603 -38.50 -34.23 2.68
C GLY A 603 -37.38 -33.17 2.63
N LEU A 604 -37.50 -32.24 1.68
CA LEU A 604 -36.89 -30.89 1.60
C LEU A 604 -35.37 -30.77 1.30
N PRO A 605 -34.95 -29.92 0.33
CA PRO A 605 -33.55 -29.67 0.05
C PRO A 605 -32.96 -28.75 1.12
N HIS A 606 -32.10 -29.29 1.98
CA HIS A 606 -31.14 -28.49 2.72
C HIS A 606 -30.16 -27.86 1.72
N THR A 607 -30.37 -26.59 1.37
CA THR A 607 -29.35 -25.76 0.74
C THR A 607 -28.30 -25.40 1.78
N SER A 608 -27.28 -26.25 1.92
CA SER A 608 -25.98 -25.82 2.39
C SER A 608 -25.36 -24.96 1.29
N THR A 609 -25.58 -23.65 1.35
CA THR A 609 -24.87 -22.69 0.50
C THR A 609 -23.39 -22.67 0.86
N ARG A 610 -22.65 -23.62 0.28
CA ARG A 610 -21.20 -23.58 0.16
C ARG A 610 -20.87 -22.37 -0.71
N THR A 611 -20.38 -21.29 -0.12
CA THR A 611 -19.99 -20.06 -0.83
C THR A 611 -18.80 -20.33 -1.74
N GLN A 612 -19.03 -20.84 -2.96
CA GLN A 612 -18.03 -20.83 -4.03
C GLN A 612 -17.72 -19.36 -4.38
N LEU A 613 -16.43 -19.04 -4.51
CA LEU A 613 -16.04 -17.70 -4.94
C LEU A 613 -16.52 -17.40 -6.36
N PRO A 614 -16.84 -16.13 -6.64
CA PRO A 614 -16.97 -15.64 -8.01
C PRO A 614 -15.73 -16.02 -8.84
N GLN A 615 -15.96 -16.61 -10.02
CA GLN A 615 -14.91 -16.99 -10.97
C GLN A 615 -13.97 -15.83 -11.33
N SER A 616 -14.49 -14.60 -11.29
CA SER A 616 -13.75 -13.36 -11.50
C SER A 616 -12.56 -13.19 -10.55
N MET A 617 -12.66 -13.63 -9.29
CA MET A 617 -11.53 -13.57 -8.35
C MET A 617 -10.41 -14.54 -8.69
N LYS A 618 -10.75 -15.76 -9.14
CA LYS A 618 -9.74 -16.76 -9.52
C LYS A 618 -8.91 -16.26 -10.70
N ILE A 619 -9.58 -15.65 -11.67
CA ILE A 619 -8.94 -15.04 -12.85
C ILE A 619 -8.04 -13.86 -12.43
N MET A 620 -8.54 -12.97 -11.59
CA MET A 620 -7.77 -11.81 -11.13
C MET A 620 -6.52 -12.20 -10.31
N HIS A 621 -6.66 -13.21 -9.46
CA HIS A 621 -5.56 -13.79 -8.70
C HIS A 621 -4.49 -14.40 -9.63
N GLU A 622 -4.89 -15.13 -10.68
CA GLU A 622 -3.98 -15.62 -11.72
C GLU A 622 -3.27 -14.49 -12.49
N ILE A 623 -3.96 -13.37 -12.76
CA ILE A 623 -3.38 -12.17 -13.41
C ILE A 623 -2.30 -11.54 -12.52
N MET A 624 -2.58 -11.35 -11.22
CA MET A 624 -1.61 -10.78 -10.28
C MET A 624 -0.37 -11.67 -10.14
N TYR A 625 -0.53 -12.99 -10.06
CA TYR A 625 0.61 -13.90 -10.04
C TYR A 625 1.49 -13.80 -11.28
N LYS A 626 0.88 -13.69 -12.45
CA LYS A 626 1.64 -13.52 -13.70
C LYS A 626 2.38 -12.20 -13.71
N LEU A 627 1.77 -11.13 -13.20
CA LEU A 627 2.40 -9.83 -13.10
C LEU A 627 3.73 -9.91 -12.34
N GLU A 628 3.72 -10.52 -11.15
CA GLU A 628 4.90 -10.64 -10.29
C GLU A 628 5.98 -11.54 -10.91
N VAL A 629 5.59 -12.65 -11.53
CA VAL A 629 6.54 -13.55 -12.22
C VAL A 629 7.22 -12.82 -13.38
N LEU A 630 6.46 -12.09 -14.20
CA LEU A 630 7.02 -11.30 -15.30
C LEU A 630 7.96 -10.19 -14.79
N TYR A 631 7.58 -9.56 -13.68
CA TYR A 631 8.41 -8.54 -13.03
C TYR A 631 9.74 -9.11 -12.53
N VAL A 632 9.72 -10.23 -11.80
CA VAL A 632 10.94 -10.91 -11.31
C VAL A 632 11.87 -11.30 -12.46
N LEU A 633 11.33 -11.87 -13.54
CA LEU A 633 12.11 -12.19 -14.73
C LEU A 633 12.73 -10.94 -15.37
N CYS A 634 11.99 -9.83 -15.40
CA CYS A 634 12.48 -8.55 -15.90
C CYS A 634 13.64 -8.01 -15.08
N VAL A 635 13.56 -8.08 -13.74
CA VAL A 635 14.64 -7.62 -12.86
C VAL A 635 15.89 -8.50 -13.00
N LEU A 636 15.74 -9.82 -13.11
CA LEU A 636 16.86 -10.74 -13.34
C LEU A 636 17.58 -10.48 -14.68
N LEU A 637 16.85 -10.09 -15.72
CA LEU A 637 17.42 -9.67 -17.02
C LEU A 637 18.20 -8.36 -16.94
N MET A 638 17.94 -7.53 -15.93
CA MET A 638 18.63 -6.26 -15.71
C MET A 638 19.82 -6.38 -14.73
N GLY A 639 19.98 -7.54 -14.09
CA GLY A 639 21.00 -7.81 -13.06
C GLY A 639 22.42 -8.07 -13.57
N ARG A 640 23.40 -8.23 -12.65
CA ARG A 640 24.81 -8.51 -12.99
C ARG A 640 25.01 -9.78 -13.82
N GLN A 641 24.19 -10.81 -13.57
CA GLN A 641 24.25 -12.09 -14.28
C GLN A 641 23.33 -12.16 -15.51
N ARG A 642 22.88 -11.02 -16.03
CA ARG A 642 21.94 -10.93 -17.17
C ARG A 642 22.29 -11.85 -18.34
N ASN A 643 23.56 -11.97 -18.73
CA ASN A 643 23.97 -12.79 -19.88
C ASN A 643 23.66 -14.29 -19.66
N GLN A 644 23.77 -14.77 -18.42
CA GLN A 644 23.34 -16.12 -18.05
C GLN A 644 21.81 -16.22 -18.10
N VAL A 645 21.09 -15.23 -17.56
CA VAL A 645 19.62 -15.19 -17.52
C VAL A 645 19.03 -15.14 -18.94
N HIS A 646 19.58 -14.33 -19.85
CA HIS A 646 19.18 -14.26 -21.25
C HIS A 646 19.27 -15.64 -21.93
N ARG A 647 20.37 -16.37 -21.71
CA ARG A 647 20.55 -17.74 -22.22
C ARG A 647 19.52 -18.71 -21.63
N MET A 648 19.38 -18.74 -20.30
CA MET A 648 18.42 -19.61 -19.62
C MET A 648 16.97 -19.36 -20.09
N ILE A 649 16.55 -18.10 -20.17
CA ILE A 649 15.20 -17.73 -20.62
C ILE A 649 14.94 -18.15 -22.07
N ALA A 650 15.95 -18.02 -22.94
CA ALA A 650 15.86 -18.49 -24.33
C ALA A 650 15.75 -20.02 -24.39
N GLU A 651 16.63 -20.75 -23.70
CA GLU A 651 16.65 -22.21 -23.62
C GLU A 651 15.34 -22.79 -23.06
N PHE A 652 14.75 -22.13 -22.05
CA PHE A 652 13.46 -22.50 -21.47
C PHE A 652 12.23 -22.02 -22.27
N LYS A 653 12.44 -21.53 -23.50
CA LYS A 653 11.40 -21.18 -24.48
C LYS A 653 10.32 -20.24 -23.94
N LEU A 654 10.72 -19.25 -23.14
CA LEU A 654 9.79 -18.24 -22.63
C LEU A 654 9.08 -17.50 -23.77
N ILE A 655 9.83 -17.05 -24.79
CA ILE A 655 9.31 -16.26 -25.90
C ILE A 655 8.26 -17.02 -26.74
N PRO A 656 8.51 -18.27 -27.20
CA PRO A 656 7.47 -19.09 -27.82
C PRO A 656 6.23 -19.28 -26.92
N GLY A 657 6.43 -19.51 -25.63
CA GLY A 657 5.34 -19.66 -24.67
C GLY A 657 4.49 -18.38 -24.53
N LEU A 658 5.12 -17.21 -24.45
CA LEU A 658 4.42 -15.91 -24.44
C LEU A 658 3.71 -15.64 -25.77
N ASN A 659 4.30 -16.04 -26.91
CA ASN A 659 3.64 -15.97 -28.21
C ASN A 659 2.33 -16.80 -28.22
N ASN A 660 2.35 -18.00 -27.67
CA ASN A 660 1.15 -18.85 -27.59
C ASN A 660 0.05 -18.27 -26.69
N LEU A 661 0.42 -17.48 -25.68
CA LEU A 661 -0.54 -16.78 -24.80
C LEU A 661 -1.03 -15.44 -25.36
N PHE A 662 -0.38 -14.90 -26.39
CA PHE A 662 -0.64 -13.52 -26.85
C PHE A 662 -2.10 -13.24 -27.22
N ASP A 663 -2.82 -14.17 -27.86
CA ASP A 663 -4.25 -13.97 -28.20
C ASP A 663 -5.18 -14.05 -26.99
N LYS A 664 -4.72 -14.65 -25.88
CA LYS A 664 -5.48 -14.75 -24.63
C LYS A 664 -5.38 -13.47 -23.78
N LEU A 665 -4.44 -12.57 -24.10
CA LEU A 665 -4.35 -11.24 -23.51
C LEU A 665 -5.25 -10.28 -24.32
N ILE A 666 -6.12 -9.50 -23.67
CA ILE A 666 -7.08 -8.62 -24.37
C ILE A 666 -6.36 -7.36 -24.85
N TRP A 667 -6.01 -7.25 -26.14
CA TRP A 667 -5.27 -6.10 -26.68
C TRP A 667 -6.12 -4.95 -27.25
N ARG A 668 -7.42 -4.82 -26.90
CA ARG A 668 -8.32 -3.76 -27.44
C ARG A 668 -8.75 -2.75 -26.36
N LYS A 669 -8.82 -1.47 -26.72
CA LYS A 669 -9.43 -0.39 -25.90
C LYS A 669 -10.96 -0.52 -25.88
N HIS A 670 -11.57 -0.38 -24.70
CA HIS A 670 -13.02 -0.25 -24.54
C HIS A 670 -13.46 1.17 -24.90
N SER A 671 -14.52 1.27 -25.69
CA SER A 671 -15.24 2.54 -25.86
C SER A 671 -15.97 2.88 -24.56
N ALA A 672 -15.85 4.13 -24.14
CA ALA A 672 -16.41 4.71 -22.94
C ALA A 672 -17.84 4.24 -22.61
N SER A 673 -18.01 3.61 -21.45
CA SER A 673 -19.19 3.75 -20.60
C SER A 673 -18.91 3.18 -19.20
N ALA A 674 -19.08 4.04 -18.18
CA ALA A 674 -19.41 3.72 -16.78
C ALA A 674 -18.41 2.89 -15.93
N LEU A 675 -17.57 3.60 -15.15
CA LEU A 675 -17.56 3.55 -13.67
C LEU A 675 -16.40 4.45 -13.17
N VAL A 676 -16.74 5.69 -12.83
CA VAL A 676 -15.84 6.61 -12.13
C VAL A 676 -15.93 6.29 -10.65
N LEU A 677 -14.87 5.71 -10.08
CA LEU A 677 -14.66 5.70 -8.63
C LEU A 677 -14.66 7.14 -8.11
N HIS A 678 -15.44 7.42 -7.06
CA HIS A 678 -15.43 8.72 -6.38
C HIS A 678 -14.01 9.04 -5.91
N GLY A 679 -13.39 10.07 -6.50
CA GLY A 679 -12.08 10.60 -6.10
C GLY A 679 -10.92 10.44 -7.10
N HIS A 680 -11.07 9.67 -8.19
CA HIS A 680 -10.01 9.55 -9.20
C HIS A 680 -10.28 10.40 -10.47
N ASN A 681 -9.21 10.99 -10.99
CA ASN A 681 -9.20 11.84 -12.19
C ASN A 681 -9.79 11.08 -13.39
N GLN A 682 -10.64 11.72 -14.20
CA GLN A 682 -11.36 11.12 -15.34
C GLN A 682 -10.46 10.51 -16.45
N ASN A 683 -9.13 10.61 -16.31
CA ASN A 683 -8.11 10.15 -17.26
C ASN A 683 -7.16 9.07 -16.70
N CYS A 684 -7.43 8.42 -15.56
CA CYS A 684 -6.55 7.35 -15.01
C CYS A 684 -6.80 6.01 -15.71
N ASP A 685 -5.88 5.55 -16.56
CA ASP A 685 -5.86 4.23 -17.22
C ASP A 685 -5.30 3.11 -16.28
N CYS A 686 -5.79 3.05 -15.05
CA CYS A 686 -5.13 2.37 -13.94
C CYS A 686 -5.79 1.02 -13.60
N SER A 687 -5.70 0.02 -14.49
CA SER A 687 -6.27 -1.33 -14.28
C SER A 687 -5.21 -2.45 -14.21
N PRO A 688 -5.45 -3.54 -13.46
CA PRO A 688 -4.50 -4.66 -13.37
C PRO A 688 -4.18 -5.33 -14.71
N ASP A 689 -5.15 -5.37 -15.62
CA ASP A 689 -4.98 -5.85 -16.99
C ASP A 689 -4.03 -4.95 -17.81
N ILE A 690 -4.14 -3.62 -17.67
CA ILE A 690 -3.20 -2.67 -18.28
C ILE A 690 -1.80 -2.85 -17.67
N THR A 691 -1.71 -3.01 -16.35
CA THR A 691 -0.44 -3.24 -15.64
C THR A 691 0.26 -4.54 -16.09
N LEU A 692 -0.49 -5.63 -16.29
CA LEU A 692 0.04 -6.88 -16.84
C LEU A 692 0.60 -6.70 -18.24
N LYS A 693 -0.11 -5.98 -19.12
CA LYS A 693 0.38 -5.67 -20.48
C LYS A 693 1.65 -4.82 -20.45
N ILE A 694 1.71 -3.83 -19.58
CA ILE A 694 2.91 -2.99 -19.42
C ILE A 694 4.09 -3.85 -18.97
N GLN A 695 3.93 -4.72 -17.98
CA GLN A 695 5.02 -5.59 -17.54
C GLN A 695 5.40 -6.63 -18.59
N PHE A 696 4.44 -7.16 -19.34
CA PHE A 696 4.70 -8.02 -20.50
C PHE A 696 5.60 -7.31 -21.52
N LEU A 697 5.27 -6.07 -21.87
CA LEU A 697 6.07 -5.25 -22.77
C LEU A 697 7.48 -4.98 -22.20
N ARG A 698 7.59 -4.58 -20.93
CA ARG A 698 8.87 -4.33 -20.25
C ARG A 698 9.78 -5.55 -20.23
N LEU A 699 9.22 -6.74 -20.01
CA LEU A 699 9.96 -7.99 -20.07
C LEU A 699 10.52 -8.23 -21.48
N LEU A 700 9.70 -8.05 -22.52
CA LEU A 700 10.15 -8.22 -23.91
C LEU A 700 11.23 -7.20 -24.27
N GLN A 701 11.10 -5.97 -23.82
CA GLN A 701 12.12 -4.93 -23.99
C GLN A 701 13.44 -5.37 -23.36
N SER A 702 13.40 -5.74 -22.09
CA SER A 702 14.57 -6.18 -21.33
C SER A 702 15.20 -7.45 -21.92
N PHE A 703 14.40 -8.36 -22.46
CA PHE A 703 14.91 -9.53 -23.18
C PHE A 703 15.58 -9.16 -24.51
N SER A 704 15.05 -8.15 -25.20
CA SER A 704 15.52 -7.66 -26.50
C SER A 704 16.74 -6.75 -26.41
N ASP A 705 17.13 -6.33 -25.21
CA ASP A 705 18.38 -5.60 -24.96
C ASP A 705 19.62 -6.41 -25.38
N HIS A 706 19.53 -7.74 -25.34
CA HIS A 706 20.53 -8.61 -25.95
C HIS A 706 20.25 -8.70 -27.45
N HIS A 707 21.15 -8.18 -28.28
CA HIS A 707 20.92 -7.98 -29.72
C HIS A 707 20.43 -9.24 -30.45
N GLU A 708 21.01 -10.40 -30.15
CA GLU A 708 20.65 -11.69 -30.77
C GLU A 708 19.25 -12.18 -30.38
N ASN A 709 18.75 -11.77 -29.22
CA ASN A 709 17.45 -12.21 -28.72
C ASN A 709 16.27 -11.59 -29.49
N LYS A 710 16.50 -10.47 -30.19
CA LYS A 710 15.48 -9.80 -31.01
C LYS A 710 14.93 -10.73 -32.09
N TYR A 711 15.78 -11.59 -32.65
CA TYR A 711 15.42 -12.53 -33.72
C TYR A 711 14.58 -13.70 -33.20
N LEU A 712 14.66 -14.03 -31.90
CA LEU A 712 13.83 -15.06 -31.27
C LEU A 712 12.35 -14.66 -31.16
N LEU A 713 12.04 -13.36 -31.27
CA LEU A 713 10.67 -12.84 -31.32
C LEU A 713 9.97 -13.08 -32.67
N LEU A 714 10.73 -13.46 -33.70
CA LEU A 714 10.20 -13.81 -35.01
C LEU A 714 9.87 -15.30 -35.09
N ASN A 715 9.12 -15.71 -36.11
CA ASN A 715 9.03 -17.11 -36.49
C ASN A 715 9.99 -17.45 -37.65
N ASN A 716 10.10 -18.74 -37.99
CA ASN A 716 10.99 -19.21 -39.06
C ASN A 716 10.69 -18.60 -40.43
N GLN A 717 9.43 -18.28 -40.73
CA GLN A 717 9.04 -17.67 -42.00
C GLN A 717 9.52 -16.21 -42.07
N GLU A 718 9.29 -15.44 -41.00
CA GLU A 718 9.68 -14.03 -40.90
C GLU A 718 11.20 -13.86 -40.93
N LEU A 719 11.97 -14.78 -40.31
CA LEU A 719 13.43 -14.78 -40.43
C LEU A 719 13.90 -14.99 -41.87
N ASN A 720 13.30 -15.93 -42.60
CA ASN A 720 13.63 -16.16 -44.00
C ASN A 720 13.31 -14.94 -44.87
N GLU A 721 12.19 -14.26 -44.60
CA GLU A 721 11.82 -13.01 -45.26
C GLU A 721 12.82 -11.88 -44.96
N LEU A 722 13.28 -11.76 -43.71
CA LEU A 722 14.27 -10.77 -43.30
C LEU A 722 15.64 -10.98 -43.99
N SER A 723 16.12 -12.22 -44.08
CA SER A 723 17.31 -12.58 -44.85
C SER A 723 17.15 -12.19 -46.33
N ALA A 724 16.00 -12.52 -46.93
CA ALA A 724 15.72 -12.19 -48.32
C ALA A 724 15.66 -10.67 -48.58
N ILE A 725 15.16 -9.87 -47.63
CA ILE A 725 15.14 -8.40 -47.71
C ILE A 725 16.57 -7.83 -47.64
N SER A 726 17.39 -8.33 -46.72
CA SER A 726 18.78 -7.87 -46.54
C SER A 726 19.62 -8.10 -47.80
N LEU A 727 19.48 -9.29 -48.40
CA LEU A 727 20.07 -9.64 -49.69
C LEU A 727 19.62 -8.70 -50.82
N ARG A 728 18.32 -8.38 -50.91
CA ARG A 728 17.79 -7.45 -51.93
C ARG A 728 18.26 -6.01 -51.75
N ALA A 729 18.52 -5.59 -50.51
CA ALA A 729 18.95 -4.24 -50.17
C ALA A 729 20.49 -4.05 -50.25
N ASN A 730 21.24 -5.09 -50.62
CA ASN A 730 22.70 -5.11 -50.62
C ASN A 730 23.30 -4.70 -49.25
N ILE A 731 22.59 -5.05 -48.18
CA ILE A 731 23.03 -4.86 -46.79
C ILE A 731 23.68 -6.19 -46.37
N PRO A 732 24.92 -6.18 -45.83
CA PRO A 732 25.52 -7.39 -45.27
C PRO A 732 24.54 -8.04 -44.30
N GLU A 733 24.23 -9.32 -44.52
CA GLU A 733 23.34 -10.04 -43.63
C GLU A 733 23.92 -9.99 -42.22
N VAL A 734 23.12 -9.53 -41.26
CA VAL A 734 23.59 -9.32 -39.89
C VAL A 734 23.97 -10.69 -39.34
N GLU A 735 25.22 -10.85 -38.90
CA GLU A 735 25.78 -12.11 -38.37
C GLU A 735 24.85 -12.76 -37.32
N ALA A 736 24.16 -11.93 -36.53
CA ALA A 736 23.17 -12.37 -35.55
C ALA A 736 21.95 -13.12 -36.16
N VAL A 737 21.52 -12.81 -37.38
CA VAL A 737 20.42 -13.53 -38.07
C VAL A 737 20.86 -14.96 -38.42
N LEU A 738 22.08 -15.12 -38.92
CA LEU A 738 22.65 -16.42 -39.29
C LEU A 738 22.89 -17.32 -38.08
N ASN A 739 23.34 -16.72 -36.98
CA ASN A 739 23.64 -17.42 -35.73
C ASN A 739 22.41 -17.66 -34.84
N THR A 740 21.22 -17.23 -35.25
CA THR A 740 19.98 -17.43 -34.47
C THR A 740 19.58 -18.91 -34.43
N ASP A 741 19.46 -19.48 -33.22
CA ASP A 741 18.96 -20.84 -33.03
C ASP A 741 17.45 -20.93 -33.36
N ARG A 742 17.15 -21.54 -34.51
CA ARG A 742 15.80 -21.74 -35.04
C ARG A 742 14.91 -22.66 -34.21
N SER A 743 15.46 -23.39 -33.22
CA SER A 743 14.67 -24.22 -32.31
C SER A 743 14.03 -23.43 -31.16
N LEU A 744 14.49 -22.17 -30.95
CA LEU A 744 14.09 -21.28 -29.87
C LEU A 744 13.16 -20.14 -30.33
N VAL A 745 12.94 -19.99 -31.64
CA VAL A 745 12.11 -18.92 -32.24
C VAL A 745 10.61 -19.17 -32.03
N CYS A 746 9.78 -18.16 -32.25
CA CYS A 746 8.33 -18.26 -32.08
C CYS A 746 7.70 -19.31 -33.02
N ASP A 747 6.76 -20.10 -32.48
CA ASP A 747 5.93 -21.01 -33.26
C ASP A 747 4.70 -20.30 -33.89
N GLY A 748 4.05 -20.96 -34.85
CA GLY A 748 2.79 -20.51 -35.44
C GLY A 748 2.93 -19.57 -36.64
N LYS A 749 1.80 -18.97 -37.07
CA LYS A 749 1.72 -18.19 -38.33
C LYS A 749 2.45 -16.85 -38.28
N ARG A 750 2.65 -16.28 -37.10
CA ARG A 750 3.32 -14.98 -36.89
C ARG A 750 4.14 -15.03 -35.61
N GLY A 751 5.32 -14.42 -35.63
CA GLY A 751 6.13 -14.20 -34.44
C GLY A 751 5.51 -13.16 -33.51
N LEU A 752 5.98 -13.15 -32.26
CA LEU A 752 5.51 -12.24 -31.22
C LEU A 752 5.72 -10.77 -31.60
N LEU A 753 6.85 -10.44 -32.23
CA LEU A 753 7.13 -9.07 -32.69
C LEU A 753 6.08 -8.61 -33.72
N THR A 754 5.80 -9.41 -34.74
CA THR A 754 4.81 -9.09 -35.78
C THR A 754 3.42 -8.86 -35.20
N ARG A 755 3.05 -9.64 -34.19
CA ARG A 755 1.74 -9.53 -33.52
C ARG A 755 1.63 -8.27 -32.68
N LEU A 756 2.70 -7.91 -31.95
CA LEU A 756 2.79 -6.64 -31.23
C LEU A 756 2.64 -5.44 -32.17
N LEU A 757 3.36 -5.45 -33.30
CA LEU A 757 3.28 -4.38 -34.28
C LEU A 757 1.86 -4.23 -34.88
N GLN A 758 1.11 -5.33 -35.00
CA GLN A 758 -0.28 -5.29 -35.46
C GLN A 758 -1.23 -4.68 -34.44
N VAL A 759 -1.00 -4.94 -33.14
CA VAL A 759 -1.73 -4.29 -32.06
C VAL A 759 -1.44 -2.79 -32.06
N MET A 760 -0.16 -2.41 -32.07
CA MET A 760 0.27 -1.00 -32.10
C MET A 760 -0.29 -0.23 -33.30
N LYS A 761 -0.40 -0.88 -34.47
CA LYS A 761 -1.00 -0.29 -35.68
C LYS A 761 -2.50 0.00 -35.52
N LYS A 762 -3.23 -0.81 -34.75
CA LYS A 762 -4.68 -0.69 -34.53
C LYS A 762 -5.03 0.26 -33.39
N GLU A 763 -4.15 0.41 -32.41
CA GLU A 763 -4.35 1.30 -31.27
C GLU A 763 -4.34 2.78 -31.70
N PRO A 764 -5.14 3.67 -31.07
CA PRO A 764 -5.18 5.09 -31.39
C PRO A 764 -3.86 5.81 -31.09
N ALA A 765 -3.65 6.97 -31.72
CA ALA A 765 -2.41 7.74 -31.62
C ALA A 765 -2.08 8.25 -30.22
N GLU A 766 -3.02 8.20 -29.27
CA GLU A 766 -2.85 8.62 -27.88
C GLU A 766 -2.63 7.44 -26.92
N SER A 767 -2.70 6.19 -27.41
CA SER A 767 -2.66 4.98 -26.58
C SER A 767 -1.28 4.72 -25.98
N SER A 768 -1.22 4.51 -24.66
CA SER A 768 -0.03 4.09 -23.90
C SER A 768 0.69 2.88 -24.50
N PHE A 769 -0.05 2.02 -25.23
CA PHE A 769 0.48 0.83 -25.90
C PHE A 769 1.31 1.14 -27.16
N ARG A 770 1.27 2.36 -27.69
CA ARG A 770 2.17 2.79 -28.78
C ARG A 770 3.56 3.21 -28.29
N TRP A 771 3.74 3.49 -26.99
CA TRP A 771 4.89 4.26 -26.47
C TRP A 771 5.98 3.41 -25.81
N GLY A 772 5.77 2.11 -25.65
CA GLY A 772 6.66 1.30 -24.81
C GLY A 772 7.93 0.75 -25.47
N GLN A 773 8.21 0.94 -26.76
CA GLN A 773 9.15 0.01 -27.44
C GLN A 773 9.99 0.58 -28.60
N PRO A 774 10.88 1.57 -28.43
CA PRO A 774 11.87 1.90 -29.47
C PRO A 774 12.85 0.74 -29.77
N HIS A 775 13.18 -0.07 -28.76
CA HIS A 775 14.29 -1.04 -28.81
C HIS A 775 13.93 -2.43 -29.37
N LEU A 776 12.63 -2.77 -29.41
CA LEU A 776 12.12 -4.04 -29.96
C LEU A 776 12.16 -4.09 -31.50
N HIS A 777 12.44 -2.97 -32.16
CA HIS A 777 12.41 -2.88 -33.60
C HIS A 777 13.64 -3.55 -34.23
N LEU A 778 13.39 -4.64 -34.95
CA LEU A 778 14.25 -5.13 -36.01
C LEU A 778 14.08 -4.22 -37.22
N HIS A 779 15.16 -3.66 -37.77
CA HIS A 779 15.14 -3.19 -39.15
C HIS A 779 14.69 -4.37 -40.04
N PRO A 780 13.74 -4.27 -40.99
CA PRO A 780 12.62 -3.34 -41.18
C PRO A 780 11.24 -4.08 -41.11
N VAL A 781 10.33 -3.68 -40.21
CA VAL A 781 8.93 -4.20 -40.17
C VAL A 781 7.95 -3.01 -40.29
N PRO A 782 6.78 -3.11 -40.96
CA PRO A 782 6.26 -2.07 -41.84
C PRO A 782 5.41 -1.02 -41.10
N PHE A 783 6.06 -0.10 -40.40
CA PHE A 783 5.48 1.22 -40.18
C PHE A 783 5.86 2.12 -41.36
N SER A 784 4.85 2.65 -42.05
CA SER A 784 5.09 3.62 -43.14
C SER A 784 5.58 4.94 -42.52
N PRO A 785 6.72 5.51 -42.97
CA PRO A 785 7.17 6.84 -42.55
C PRO A 785 6.06 7.91 -42.65
N GLN A 786 5.13 7.75 -43.58
CA GLN A 786 4.01 8.67 -43.80
C GLN A 786 3.04 8.74 -42.62
N HIS A 787 2.82 7.63 -41.90
CA HIS A 787 1.94 7.62 -40.73
C HIS A 787 2.55 8.38 -39.55
N ILE A 788 3.87 8.23 -39.35
CA ILE A 788 4.61 8.95 -38.33
C ILE A 788 4.62 10.46 -38.66
N LEU A 789 4.79 10.81 -39.94
CA LEU A 789 4.73 12.20 -40.39
C LEU A 789 3.37 12.85 -40.21
N TYR A 790 2.28 12.10 -40.43
CA TYR A 790 0.94 12.58 -40.07
C TYR A 790 0.86 12.94 -38.58
N CYS A 791 1.41 12.10 -37.70
CA CYS A 791 1.42 12.40 -36.27
C CYS A 791 2.27 13.63 -35.92
N ILE A 792 3.45 13.82 -36.53
CA ILE A 792 4.34 14.95 -36.23
C ILE A 792 3.81 16.27 -36.82
N VAL A 793 3.24 16.23 -38.03
CA VAL A 793 2.92 17.43 -38.83
C VAL A 793 1.45 17.81 -38.75
N ASP A 794 0.55 16.82 -38.82
CA ASP A 794 -0.88 17.05 -39.00
C ASP A 794 -1.70 16.77 -37.73
N SER A 795 -1.19 16.00 -36.77
CA SER A 795 -1.82 15.82 -35.46
C SER A 795 -1.27 16.82 -34.45
N GLU A 796 -2.15 17.48 -33.68
CA GLU A 796 -1.75 18.38 -32.58
C GLU A 796 -1.16 17.59 -31.40
N CYS A 797 -0.01 16.95 -31.61
CA CYS A 797 0.60 16.14 -30.58
C CYS A 797 1.17 17.05 -29.48
N LYS A 798 0.54 17.02 -28.29
CA LYS A 798 0.89 17.88 -27.15
C LYS A 798 1.85 17.24 -26.14
N SER A 799 2.01 15.92 -26.18
CA SER A 799 2.89 15.19 -25.25
C SER A 799 4.34 15.16 -25.75
N ARG A 800 5.29 15.51 -24.88
CA ARG A 800 6.73 15.55 -25.20
C ARG A 800 7.32 14.15 -25.40
N ASP A 801 7.02 13.21 -24.52
CA ASP A 801 7.53 11.82 -24.55
C ASP A 801 7.12 11.07 -25.84
N VAL A 802 5.92 11.41 -26.31
CA VAL A 802 5.36 10.93 -27.57
C VAL A 802 6.16 11.43 -28.77
N LEU A 803 6.46 12.73 -28.77
CA LEU A 803 7.12 13.38 -29.89
C LEU A 803 8.56 12.86 -30.06
N GLN A 804 9.27 12.62 -28.94
CA GLN A 804 10.59 11.97 -28.93
C GLN A 804 10.56 10.61 -29.62
N SER A 805 9.63 9.73 -29.23
CA SER A 805 9.51 8.39 -29.79
C SER A 805 9.24 8.41 -31.30
N TYR A 806 8.42 9.35 -31.78
CA TYR A 806 8.17 9.52 -33.21
C TYR A 806 9.41 9.97 -33.98
N PHE A 807 10.22 10.87 -33.40
CA PHE A 807 11.47 11.29 -34.02
C PHE A 807 12.52 10.16 -34.04
N ASP A 808 12.65 9.41 -32.94
CA ASP A 808 13.56 8.26 -32.87
C ASP A 808 13.21 7.20 -33.92
N LEU A 809 11.93 6.82 -33.98
CA LEU A 809 11.44 5.82 -34.94
C LEU A 809 11.59 6.31 -36.39
N LEU A 810 11.24 7.57 -36.66
CA LEU A 810 11.43 8.15 -37.98
C LEU A 810 12.90 8.17 -38.38
N GLY A 811 13.79 8.52 -37.45
CA GLY A 811 15.23 8.51 -37.64
C GLY A 811 15.76 7.14 -38.00
N GLU A 812 15.40 6.11 -37.23
CA GLU A 812 15.82 4.72 -37.47
C GLU A 812 15.25 4.14 -38.78
N LEU A 813 14.00 4.47 -39.14
CA LEU A 813 13.41 4.04 -40.43
C LEU A 813 14.08 4.70 -41.64
N MET A 814 14.51 5.95 -41.49
CA MET A 814 15.15 6.71 -42.56
C MET A 814 16.65 6.42 -42.67
N LYS A 815 17.33 6.08 -41.57
CA LYS A 815 18.77 5.86 -41.52
C LYS A 815 19.22 4.90 -42.61
N PHE A 816 20.07 5.40 -43.52
CA PHE A 816 20.63 4.67 -44.67
C PHE A 816 19.59 4.09 -45.66
N ASN A 817 18.33 4.51 -45.60
CA ASN A 817 17.24 3.95 -46.40
C ASN A 817 16.71 4.95 -47.44
N VAL A 818 17.18 4.78 -48.68
CA VAL A 818 16.82 5.64 -49.84
C VAL A 818 15.30 5.70 -50.07
N ASP A 819 14.61 4.55 -50.00
CA ASP A 819 13.16 4.50 -50.24
C ASP A 819 12.35 5.18 -49.14
N ALA A 820 12.82 5.13 -47.89
CA ALA A 820 12.20 5.85 -46.78
C ALA A 820 12.32 7.37 -46.97
N PHE A 821 13.49 7.87 -47.42
CA PHE A 821 13.68 9.28 -47.76
C PHE A 821 12.78 9.73 -48.92
N LYS A 822 12.58 8.91 -49.96
CA LYS A 822 11.62 9.20 -51.04
C LYS A 822 10.19 9.34 -50.51
N ARG A 823 9.75 8.41 -49.67
CA ARG A 823 8.40 8.43 -49.06
C ARG A 823 8.21 9.60 -48.12
N PHE A 824 9.23 9.94 -47.34
CA PHE A 824 9.27 11.12 -46.48
C PHE A 824 9.11 12.39 -47.32
N ASN A 825 9.96 12.57 -48.34
CA ASN A 825 9.93 13.75 -49.20
C ASN A 825 8.59 13.94 -49.89
N LYS A 826 7.97 12.84 -50.35
CA LYS A 826 6.62 12.87 -50.94
C LYS A 826 5.55 13.44 -50.01
N TYR A 827 5.66 13.22 -48.69
CA TYR A 827 4.68 13.68 -47.71
C TYR A 827 4.87 15.15 -47.31
N ILE A 828 6.12 15.56 -47.13
CA ILE A 828 6.51 16.90 -46.66
C ILE A 828 6.87 17.87 -47.79
N ASN A 829 6.51 17.56 -49.04
CA ASN A 829 6.95 18.32 -50.22
C ASN A 829 6.46 19.77 -50.26
N THR A 830 5.36 20.11 -49.58
CA THR A 830 4.84 21.49 -49.52
C THR A 830 5.59 22.36 -48.51
N ASP A 831 5.73 23.66 -48.80
CA ASP A 831 6.37 24.62 -47.89
C ASP A 831 5.71 24.66 -46.51
N ALA A 832 4.39 24.64 -46.47
CA ALA A 832 3.65 24.65 -45.21
C ALA A 832 4.00 23.44 -44.32
N LYS A 833 3.95 22.22 -44.87
CA LYS A 833 4.27 21.00 -44.11
C LYS A 833 5.73 20.94 -43.71
N PHE A 834 6.64 21.34 -44.61
CA PHE A 834 8.06 21.35 -44.31
C PHE A 834 8.41 22.34 -43.18
N GLN A 835 7.82 23.54 -43.18
CA GLN A 835 8.02 24.52 -42.12
C GLN A 835 7.43 24.06 -40.78
N VAL A 836 6.26 23.42 -40.77
CA VAL A 836 5.70 22.83 -39.55
C VAL A 836 6.63 21.74 -39.00
N PHE A 837 7.14 20.86 -39.87
CA PHE A 837 8.08 19.82 -39.47
C PHE A 837 9.39 20.40 -38.89
N LEU A 838 9.98 21.40 -39.54
CA LEU A 838 11.18 22.08 -39.04
C LEU A 838 10.90 22.82 -37.73
N LYS A 839 9.72 23.41 -37.55
CA LYS A 839 9.32 24.03 -36.29
C LYS A 839 9.33 23.02 -35.16
N GLN A 840 8.81 21.81 -35.37
CA GLN A 840 8.79 20.75 -34.35
C GLN A 840 10.21 20.27 -33.98
N ILE A 841 11.08 20.05 -34.97
CA ILE A 841 12.51 19.73 -34.70
C ILE A 841 13.16 20.85 -33.88
N ASN A 842 12.89 22.11 -34.23
CA ASN A 842 13.50 23.24 -33.57
C ASN A 842 12.93 23.52 -32.17
N SER A 843 11.65 23.30 -31.90
CA SER A 843 11.07 23.49 -30.57
C SER A 843 11.45 22.40 -29.57
N SER A 844 11.79 21.21 -30.07
CA SER A 844 12.07 20.00 -29.28
C SER A 844 13.40 19.38 -29.71
N LEU A 845 14.50 20.12 -29.56
CA LEU A 845 15.81 19.69 -30.07
C LEU A 845 16.38 18.50 -29.29
N VAL A 846 16.13 18.42 -27.97
CA VAL A 846 16.51 17.24 -27.17
C VAL A 846 15.80 16.00 -27.70
N ASP A 847 14.50 16.09 -27.95
CA ASP A 847 13.67 14.97 -28.40
C ASP A 847 13.96 14.55 -29.86
N SER A 848 14.39 15.49 -30.71
CA SER A 848 14.62 15.25 -32.15
C SER A 848 16.09 14.99 -32.51
N ASN A 849 17.02 15.01 -31.55
CA ASN A 849 18.45 14.93 -31.82
C ASN A 849 18.85 13.63 -32.56
N MET A 850 18.21 12.50 -32.26
CA MET A 850 18.48 11.21 -32.91
C MET A 850 18.09 11.22 -34.38
N LEU A 851 16.97 11.86 -34.75
CA LEU A 851 16.61 12.08 -36.15
C LEU A 851 17.69 12.90 -36.86
N VAL A 852 18.16 14.00 -36.25
CA VAL A 852 19.23 14.84 -36.80
C VAL A 852 20.50 14.01 -37.03
N ARG A 853 20.88 13.17 -36.07
CA ARG A 853 22.02 12.24 -36.18
C ARG A 853 21.84 11.25 -37.34
N CYS A 854 20.69 10.58 -37.42
CA CYS A 854 20.40 9.59 -38.46
C CYS A 854 20.43 10.21 -39.86
N VAL A 855 19.88 11.41 -40.03
CA VAL A 855 19.90 12.09 -41.33
C VAL A 855 21.31 12.57 -41.69
N THR A 856 22.08 13.07 -40.72
CA THR A 856 23.46 13.50 -40.94
C THR A 856 24.37 12.33 -41.34
N LEU A 857 24.24 11.18 -40.68
CA LEU A 857 24.94 9.94 -41.05
C LEU A 857 24.52 9.45 -42.44
N SER A 858 23.23 9.50 -42.75
CA SER A 858 22.71 9.08 -44.05
C SER A 858 23.22 9.96 -45.18
N LEU A 859 23.28 11.28 -44.96
CA LEU A 859 23.84 12.23 -45.91
C LEU A 859 25.30 11.90 -46.22
N ASP A 860 26.15 11.71 -45.20
CA ASP A 860 27.56 11.34 -45.38
C ASP A 860 27.72 10.03 -46.14
N ARG A 861 26.88 9.02 -45.84
CA ARG A 861 26.91 7.75 -46.58
C ARG A 861 26.49 7.91 -48.04
N PHE A 862 25.42 8.65 -48.29
CA PHE A 862 24.87 8.87 -49.63
C PHE A 862 25.80 9.68 -50.52
N GLU A 863 26.47 10.70 -49.98
CA GLU A 863 27.48 11.48 -50.71
C GLU A 863 28.67 10.64 -51.18
N ASN A 864 28.95 9.53 -50.50
CA ASN A 864 30.03 8.60 -50.82
C ASN A 864 29.59 7.39 -51.69
N GLN A 865 28.32 7.32 -52.09
CA GLN A 865 27.78 6.22 -52.91
C GLN A 865 27.56 6.64 -54.37
N VAL A 866 27.93 5.76 -55.30
CA VAL A 866 27.74 5.95 -56.75
C VAL A 866 26.51 5.14 -57.21
N ASP A 867 25.32 5.58 -56.84
CA ASP A 867 24.03 4.96 -57.22
C ASP A 867 23.05 6.03 -57.74
N MET A 868 22.41 5.78 -58.88
CA MET A 868 21.42 6.71 -59.48
C MET A 868 20.24 7.00 -58.54
N LYS A 869 19.77 6.03 -57.77
CA LYS A 869 18.67 6.22 -56.81
C LYS A 869 19.08 7.12 -55.65
N VAL A 870 20.36 7.07 -55.27
CA VAL A 870 20.93 7.92 -54.23
C VAL A 870 21.08 9.35 -54.75
N ALA A 871 21.56 9.52 -55.98
CA ALA A 871 21.67 10.84 -56.62
C ALA A 871 20.32 11.56 -56.74
N GLU A 872 19.25 10.83 -57.10
CA GLU A 872 17.88 11.35 -57.14
C GLU A 872 17.39 11.82 -55.75
N VAL A 873 17.65 11.04 -54.70
CA VAL A 873 17.24 11.43 -53.34
C VAL A 873 18.03 12.63 -52.82
N LEU A 874 19.32 12.72 -53.11
CA LEU A 874 20.15 13.87 -52.72
C LEU A 874 19.70 15.17 -53.39
N SER A 875 19.21 15.11 -54.64
CA SER A 875 18.73 16.30 -55.36
C SER A 875 17.31 16.72 -54.97
N GLU A 876 16.43 15.77 -54.66
CA GLU A 876 15.00 16.06 -54.43
C GLU A 876 14.62 16.22 -52.95
N CYS A 877 15.36 15.59 -52.03
CA CYS A 877 14.98 15.56 -50.62
C CYS A 877 15.26 16.88 -49.91
N ARG A 878 14.19 17.60 -49.55
CA ARG A 878 14.27 18.92 -48.89
C ARG A 878 15.03 18.87 -47.57
N LEU A 879 14.88 17.79 -46.80
CA LEU A 879 15.56 17.64 -45.50
C LEU A 879 17.06 17.39 -45.64
N LEU A 880 17.48 16.57 -46.62
CA LEU A 880 18.91 16.35 -46.89
C LEU A 880 19.57 17.64 -47.40
N ALA A 881 18.91 18.36 -48.31
CA ALA A 881 19.38 19.66 -48.80
C ALA A 881 19.45 20.73 -47.70
N TYR A 882 18.57 20.67 -46.69
CA TYR A 882 18.62 21.55 -45.53
C TYR A 882 19.79 21.22 -44.59
N ILE A 883 20.00 19.93 -44.28
CA ILE A 883 21.06 19.46 -43.38
C ILE A 883 22.45 19.51 -44.02
N SER A 884 22.58 19.46 -45.34
CA SER A 884 23.87 19.57 -46.03
C SER A 884 24.51 20.96 -45.91
N GLN A 885 23.73 21.98 -45.57
CA GLN A 885 24.22 23.35 -45.42
C GLN A 885 25.02 23.50 -44.12
N VAL A 886 26.27 23.96 -44.24
CA VAL A 886 27.16 24.22 -43.09
C VAL A 886 26.50 25.15 -42.05
N PRO A 887 25.83 26.28 -42.41
CA PRO A 887 25.14 27.12 -41.43
C PRO A 887 24.07 26.36 -40.60
N THR A 888 23.34 25.44 -41.23
CA THR A 888 22.35 24.60 -40.56
C THR A 888 23.00 23.65 -39.56
N GLN A 889 24.07 22.96 -39.97
CA GLN A 889 24.82 22.06 -39.09
C GLN A 889 25.42 22.81 -37.90
N MET A 890 25.94 24.02 -38.13
CA MET A 890 26.48 24.88 -37.07
C MET A 890 25.40 25.36 -36.11
N SER A 891 24.21 25.70 -36.61
CA SER A 891 23.06 26.05 -35.77
C SER A 891 22.64 24.90 -34.84
N PHE A 892 22.55 23.68 -35.36
CA PHE A 892 22.28 22.50 -34.55
C PHE A 892 23.40 22.22 -33.55
N LEU A 893 24.66 22.21 -33.99
CA LEU A 893 25.82 21.96 -33.15
C LEU A 893 25.90 22.94 -31.96
N PHE A 894 25.76 24.24 -32.24
CA PHE A 894 25.75 25.27 -31.21
C PHE A 894 24.63 25.03 -30.17
N ARG A 895 23.42 24.74 -30.63
CA ARG A 895 22.26 24.55 -29.75
C ARG A 895 22.31 23.24 -28.96
N LEU A 896 22.76 22.15 -29.58
CA LEU A 896 22.90 20.85 -28.92
C LEU A 896 23.90 20.92 -27.75
N ILE A 897 25.02 21.62 -27.94
CA ILE A 897 26.02 21.85 -26.88
C ILE A 897 25.47 22.79 -25.81
N ASN A 898 24.76 23.84 -26.20
CA ASN A 898 24.28 24.87 -25.26
C ASN A 898 23.09 24.44 -24.38
N ILE A 899 22.38 23.36 -24.72
CA ILE A 899 21.22 22.88 -23.96
C ILE A 899 21.62 21.95 -22.80
N ILE A 900 22.83 21.39 -22.83
CA ILE A 900 23.29 20.39 -21.86
C ILE A 900 24.49 20.89 -21.06
N HIS A 901 24.55 20.52 -19.79
CA HIS A 901 25.66 20.75 -18.88
C HIS A 901 25.98 19.46 -18.12
N VAL A 902 27.22 19.27 -17.67
CA VAL A 902 27.63 18.03 -16.97
C VAL A 902 26.75 17.75 -15.75
N GLN A 903 26.34 18.81 -15.03
CA GLN A 903 25.46 18.74 -13.86
C GLN A 903 24.02 18.37 -14.20
N THR A 904 23.57 18.54 -15.45
CA THR A 904 22.18 18.30 -15.88
C THR A 904 22.07 17.14 -16.87
N LEU A 905 23.17 16.43 -17.14
CA LEU A 905 23.17 15.28 -18.05
C LEU A 905 22.34 14.14 -17.46
N THR A 906 21.37 13.65 -18.23
CA THR A 906 20.54 12.47 -17.93
C THR A 906 20.70 11.43 -19.03
N GLN A 907 20.15 10.23 -18.83
CA GLN A 907 20.13 9.19 -19.87
C GLN A 907 19.40 9.67 -21.14
N GLU A 908 18.45 10.58 -21.00
CA GLU A 908 17.60 11.07 -22.09
C GLU A 908 18.31 12.13 -22.94
N ASN A 909 19.05 13.05 -22.30
CA ASN A 909 19.65 14.19 -23.01
C ASN A 909 21.12 13.98 -23.43
N VAL A 910 21.82 12.95 -22.91
CA VAL A 910 23.23 12.66 -23.27
C VAL A 910 23.41 12.41 -24.77
N SER A 911 22.36 11.98 -25.47
CA SER A 911 22.38 11.82 -26.91
C SER A 911 22.67 13.12 -27.66
N CYS A 912 22.36 14.30 -27.10
CA CYS A 912 22.71 15.59 -27.69
C CYS A 912 24.22 15.78 -27.84
N LEU A 913 24.99 15.31 -26.84
CA LEU A 913 26.46 15.31 -26.90
C LEU A 913 26.97 14.35 -27.98
N ASN A 914 26.40 13.15 -28.06
CA ASN A 914 26.77 12.15 -29.06
C ASN A 914 26.46 12.64 -30.49
N THR A 915 25.31 13.28 -30.71
CA THR A 915 24.94 13.89 -31.99
C THR A 915 25.89 15.03 -32.36
N SER A 916 26.30 15.85 -31.41
CA SER A 916 27.31 16.91 -31.61
C SER A 916 28.66 16.33 -32.04
N LEU A 917 29.10 15.25 -31.39
CA LEU A 917 30.31 14.53 -31.77
C LEU A 917 30.21 13.89 -33.15
N VAL A 918 29.05 13.34 -33.54
CA VAL A 918 28.84 12.82 -34.91
C VAL A 918 29.05 13.92 -35.95
N ILE A 919 28.45 15.10 -35.77
CA ILE A 919 28.64 16.22 -36.69
C ILE A 919 30.12 16.58 -36.85
N LEU A 920 30.85 16.67 -35.73
CA LEU A 920 32.29 16.99 -35.73
C LEU A 920 33.17 15.87 -36.30
N MET A 921 32.83 14.60 -36.05
CA MET A 921 33.51 13.44 -36.63
C MET A 921 33.39 13.41 -38.15
N LEU A 922 32.20 13.71 -38.69
CA LEU A 922 32.01 13.78 -40.14
C LEU A 922 32.71 15.02 -40.73
N ALA A 923 32.71 16.15 -40.01
CA ALA A 923 33.53 17.31 -40.40
C ALA A 923 35.03 16.97 -40.40
N ARG A 924 35.51 16.17 -39.44
CA ARG A 924 36.89 15.68 -39.35
C ARG A 924 37.24 14.78 -40.52
N ARG A 925 36.37 13.83 -40.90
CA ARG A 925 36.57 12.98 -42.10
C ARG A 925 36.74 13.80 -43.38
N LYS A 926 36.12 14.98 -43.43
CA LYS A 926 36.19 15.93 -44.56
C LYS A 926 37.25 17.03 -44.36
N GLU A 927 38.14 16.90 -43.37
CA GLU A 927 39.20 17.86 -43.02
C GLU A 927 38.69 19.28 -42.68
N ARG A 928 37.43 19.40 -42.23
CA ARG A 928 36.78 20.68 -41.90
C ARG A 928 36.68 20.94 -40.40
N LEU A 929 37.29 20.10 -39.55
CA LEU A 929 37.19 20.25 -38.09
C LEU A 929 37.65 21.64 -37.59
N PRO A 930 38.82 22.20 -37.99
CA PRO A 930 39.22 23.54 -37.55
C PRO A 930 38.25 24.65 -37.98
N LEU A 931 37.60 24.51 -39.14
CA LEU A 931 36.60 25.45 -39.62
C LEU A 931 35.38 25.46 -38.67
N TYR A 932 34.91 24.29 -38.25
CA TYR A 932 33.75 24.18 -37.35
C TYR A 932 34.05 24.77 -35.98
N LEU A 933 35.23 24.50 -35.42
CA LEU A 933 35.65 25.08 -34.13
C LEU A 933 35.73 26.61 -34.18
N ARG A 934 36.31 27.17 -35.25
CA ARG A 934 36.35 28.62 -35.47
C ARG A 934 34.96 29.24 -35.62
N LEU A 935 34.03 28.55 -36.29
CA LEU A 935 32.66 29.03 -36.43
C LEU A 935 31.92 28.98 -35.09
N LEU A 936 32.13 27.96 -34.25
CA LEU A 936 31.57 27.90 -32.90
C LEU A 936 32.04 29.09 -32.04
N GLN A 937 33.34 29.38 -32.05
CA GLN A 937 33.92 30.55 -31.36
C GLN A 937 33.25 31.86 -31.81
N ARG A 938 33.10 32.07 -33.13
CA ARG A 938 32.42 33.27 -33.65
C ARG A 938 30.96 33.36 -33.20
N MET A 939 30.26 32.23 -33.18
CA MET A 939 28.86 32.18 -32.73
C MET A 939 28.73 32.53 -31.24
N GLU A 940 29.63 32.02 -30.40
CA GLU A 940 29.71 32.38 -28.98
C GLU A 940 29.93 33.89 -28.78
N HIS A 941 30.88 34.48 -29.50
CA HIS A 941 31.14 35.93 -29.45
C HIS A 941 29.92 36.76 -29.86
N SER A 942 29.19 36.32 -30.88
CA SER A 942 27.96 37.00 -31.35
C SER A 942 26.84 37.03 -30.31
N LYS A 943 26.87 36.12 -29.33
CA LYS A 943 25.89 36.00 -28.24
C LYS A 943 26.33 36.72 -26.95
N LYS A 944 27.51 37.35 -26.92
CA LYS A 944 28.09 38.09 -25.78
C LYS A 944 28.45 37.27 -24.54
N TYR A 945 28.82 36.00 -24.69
CA TYR A 945 29.29 35.14 -23.59
C TYR A 945 30.59 34.39 -23.96
N PRO A 946 31.73 35.10 -24.14
CA PRO A 946 32.98 34.46 -24.56
C PRO A 946 33.43 33.41 -23.52
N GLY A 947 33.82 32.23 -24.00
CA GLY A 947 34.21 31.08 -23.18
C GLY A 947 33.07 30.23 -22.61
N PHE A 948 31.81 30.67 -22.60
CA PHE A 948 30.72 29.89 -22.00
C PHE A 948 30.48 28.53 -22.70
N LEU A 949 30.32 28.54 -24.02
CA LEU A 949 30.00 27.35 -24.81
C LEU A 949 31.21 26.41 -24.93
N LEU A 950 32.39 26.97 -25.20
CA LEU A 950 33.58 26.15 -25.46
C LEU A 950 34.13 25.50 -24.18
N ASN A 951 34.09 26.19 -23.03
CA ASN A 951 34.41 25.54 -21.75
C ASN A 951 33.36 24.48 -21.38
N ASN A 952 32.07 24.77 -21.56
CA ASN A 952 31.03 23.76 -21.35
C ASN A 952 31.27 22.53 -22.23
N PHE A 953 31.60 22.73 -23.51
CA PHE A 953 31.87 21.60 -24.42
C PHE A 953 33.10 20.81 -24.00
N HIS A 954 34.17 21.48 -23.58
CA HIS A 954 35.35 20.83 -23.02
C HIS A 954 34.99 19.94 -21.81
N ASN A 955 34.19 20.45 -20.88
CA ASN A 955 33.75 19.71 -19.69
C ASN A 955 32.84 18.52 -20.04
N LEU A 956 31.92 18.69 -20.99
CA LEU A 956 31.09 17.60 -21.52
C LEU A 956 31.94 16.49 -22.16
N LEU A 957 33.02 16.83 -22.88
CA LEU A 957 33.92 15.83 -23.48
C LEU A 957 34.77 15.11 -22.43
N ARG A 958 35.24 15.80 -21.39
CA ARG A 958 35.90 15.16 -20.24
C ARG A 958 34.96 14.18 -19.54
N PHE A 959 33.69 14.57 -19.35
CA PHE A 959 32.65 13.67 -18.84
C PHE A 959 32.43 12.47 -19.78
N TRP A 960 32.35 12.70 -21.09
CA TRP A 960 32.19 11.63 -22.09
C TRP A 960 33.29 10.57 -21.98
N GLN A 961 34.56 10.98 -21.82
CA GLN A 961 35.68 10.05 -21.62
C GLN A 961 35.48 9.20 -20.37
N GLN A 962 35.09 9.81 -19.25
CA GLN A 962 34.83 9.07 -18.01
C GLN A 962 33.66 8.09 -18.15
N HIS A 963 32.60 8.51 -18.84
CA HIS A 963 31.36 7.74 -18.97
C HIS A 963 31.46 6.56 -19.95
N TYR A 964 32.03 6.75 -21.15
CA TYR A 964 32.01 5.75 -22.22
C TYR A 964 33.25 4.84 -22.29
N LEU A 965 34.42 5.27 -21.80
CA LEU A 965 35.64 4.46 -21.93
C LEU A 965 35.67 3.21 -21.02
N HIS A 966 34.77 3.13 -20.03
CA HIS A 966 34.70 2.03 -19.06
C HIS A 966 33.37 1.26 -19.13
N LYS A 967 32.54 1.51 -20.16
CA LYS A 967 31.21 0.90 -20.33
C LYS A 967 31.06 0.24 -21.70
N ASP A 968 31.44 -1.03 -21.77
CA ASP A 968 31.47 -1.81 -23.02
C ASP A 968 30.11 -1.89 -23.74
N LYS A 969 28.99 -1.91 -23.01
CA LYS A 969 27.65 -1.90 -23.62
C LYS A 969 27.38 -0.57 -24.32
N ASP A 970 27.65 0.55 -23.65
CA ASP A 970 27.32 1.89 -24.13
C ASP A 970 28.20 2.28 -25.32
N SER A 971 29.49 1.88 -25.30
CA SER A 971 30.40 2.03 -26.43
C SER A 971 29.97 1.21 -27.64
N THR A 972 29.55 -0.05 -27.44
CA THR A 972 29.01 -0.91 -28.50
C THR A 972 27.71 -0.34 -29.08
N CYS A 973 26.82 0.21 -28.25
CA CYS A 973 25.62 0.90 -28.72
C CYS A 973 25.93 2.14 -29.56
N LEU A 974 26.95 2.93 -29.20
CA LEU A 974 27.40 4.07 -30.03
C LEU A 974 27.91 3.62 -31.40
N GLU A 975 28.71 2.56 -31.42
CA GLU A 975 29.24 1.99 -32.65
C GLU A 975 28.12 1.47 -33.55
N ASN A 976 27.23 0.63 -33.02
CA ASN A 976 26.11 0.06 -33.76
C ASN A 976 25.13 1.13 -34.27
N SER A 977 24.84 2.15 -33.44
CA SER A 977 23.90 3.22 -33.84
C SER A 977 24.46 4.14 -34.92
N SER A 978 25.78 4.38 -34.93
CA SER A 978 26.43 5.27 -35.91
C SER A 978 27.05 4.57 -37.11
N CYS A 979 27.35 3.28 -37.01
CA CYS A 979 28.27 2.56 -37.89
C CYS A 979 29.65 3.24 -37.99
N ILE A 980 30.10 3.88 -36.90
CA ILE A 980 31.44 4.48 -36.76
C ILE A 980 32.15 3.73 -35.64
N SER A 981 33.34 3.20 -35.91
CA SER A 981 34.10 2.44 -34.92
C SER A 981 34.33 3.26 -33.64
N PHE A 982 34.17 2.64 -32.48
CA PHE A 982 34.37 3.30 -31.19
C PHE A 982 35.82 3.81 -31.03
N SER A 983 36.79 3.18 -31.70
CA SER A 983 38.15 3.69 -31.82
C SER A 983 38.21 5.11 -32.40
N TYR A 984 37.40 5.40 -33.43
CA TYR A 984 37.35 6.71 -34.06
C TYR A 984 36.65 7.76 -33.18
N TRP A 985 35.64 7.34 -32.40
CA TRP A 985 35.05 8.18 -31.36
C TRP A 985 36.09 8.61 -30.33
N LYS A 986 36.82 7.63 -29.76
CA LYS A 986 37.88 7.86 -28.77
C LYS A 986 38.97 8.80 -29.29
N GLU A 987 39.43 8.56 -30.52
CA GLU A 987 40.45 9.38 -31.15
C GLU A 987 39.96 10.82 -31.37
N THR A 988 38.74 11.01 -31.87
CA THR A 988 38.17 12.35 -32.10
C THR A 988 38.03 13.14 -30.80
N VAL A 989 37.55 12.51 -29.73
CA VAL A 989 37.46 13.15 -28.41
C VAL A 989 38.86 13.49 -27.87
N SER A 990 39.85 12.61 -28.07
CA SER A 990 41.23 12.89 -27.67
C SER A 990 41.86 14.05 -28.44
N ILE A 991 41.52 14.22 -29.72
CA ILE A 991 41.98 15.36 -30.53
C ILE A 991 41.36 16.67 -30.03
N LEU A 992 40.06 16.67 -29.74
CA LEU A 992 39.33 17.84 -29.24
C LEU A 992 39.82 18.27 -27.84
N LEU A 993 40.20 17.31 -26.99
CA LEU A 993 40.72 17.51 -25.63
C LEU A 993 42.26 17.63 -25.57
N ASN A 994 42.95 17.76 -26.71
CA ASN A 994 44.40 17.89 -26.69
C ASN A 994 44.80 19.19 -25.93
N PRO A 995 45.70 19.12 -24.93
CA PRO A 995 46.10 20.30 -24.15
C PRO A 995 46.95 21.31 -24.95
N ASP A 996 47.48 20.93 -26.12
CA ASP A 996 48.28 21.81 -26.97
C ASP A 996 47.42 22.92 -27.63
N ARG A 997 47.61 24.16 -27.16
CA ARG A 997 46.94 25.36 -27.68
C ARG A 997 47.38 25.77 -29.08
N GLN A 998 48.42 25.15 -29.63
CA GLN A 998 48.85 25.36 -31.02
C GLN A 998 48.13 24.41 -31.98
N SER A 999 47.46 23.37 -31.47
CA SER A 999 46.73 22.42 -32.29
C SER A 999 45.46 23.06 -32.87
N PRO A 1000 45.30 23.16 -34.20
CA PRO A 1000 44.11 23.76 -34.81
C PRO A 1000 42.84 22.91 -34.62
N SER A 1001 42.98 21.70 -34.11
CA SER A 1001 41.88 20.75 -33.87
C SER A 1001 41.53 20.59 -32.39
N ALA A 1002 42.25 21.27 -31.49
CA ALA A 1002 41.97 21.27 -30.05
C ALA A 1002 40.99 22.40 -29.67
N LEU A 1003 40.09 22.14 -28.73
CA LEU A 1003 39.13 23.14 -28.25
C LEU A 1003 39.81 24.31 -27.54
N VAL A 1004 40.84 24.02 -26.74
CA VAL A 1004 41.58 25.02 -25.93
C VAL A 1004 42.27 26.09 -26.78
N SER A 1005 42.53 25.82 -28.06
CA SER A 1005 43.08 26.77 -29.03
C SER A 1005 42.10 27.89 -29.40
N TYR A 1006 40.82 27.71 -29.11
CA TYR A 1006 39.74 28.65 -29.44
C TYR A 1006 39.10 29.30 -28.20
N ILE A 1007 39.60 29.00 -27.00
CA ILE A 1007 39.18 29.63 -25.74
C ILE A 1007 40.20 30.72 -25.39
N GLU A 1008 39.74 31.96 -25.21
CA GLU A 1008 40.62 33.07 -24.81
C GLU A 1008 41.04 32.91 -23.33
N GLU A 1009 42.30 33.26 -23.01
CA GLU A 1009 42.86 33.10 -21.66
C GLU A 1009 42.01 33.67 -20.52
N PRO A 1010 41.41 34.88 -20.64
CA PRO A 1010 40.62 35.45 -19.55
C PRO A 1010 39.34 34.66 -19.20
N TYR A 1011 38.89 33.78 -20.08
CA TYR A 1011 37.66 33.03 -19.93
C TYR A 1011 37.91 31.52 -19.79
N MET A 1012 39.16 31.07 -19.69
CA MET A 1012 39.49 29.65 -19.66
C MET A 1012 39.19 29.04 -18.28
N ASP A 1013 38.31 28.02 -18.26
CA ASP A 1013 37.84 27.32 -17.05
C ASP A 1013 37.80 25.80 -17.30
N ILE A 1014 38.98 25.24 -17.59
CA ILE A 1014 39.14 23.84 -18.04
C ILE A 1014 39.64 22.87 -16.95
N ASP A 1015 40.12 23.43 -15.82
CA ASP A 1015 40.72 22.69 -14.69
C ASP A 1015 39.74 22.45 -13.53
N ARG A 1016 38.53 23.01 -13.61
CA ARG A 1016 37.51 22.87 -12.58
C ARG A 1016 37.05 21.42 -12.45
N ASP A 1017 37.20 20.85 -11.26
CA ASP A 1017 36.79 19.47 -10.99
C ASP A 1017 35.27 19.36 -10.90
N PHE A 1018 34.69 18.26 -11.41
CA PHE A 1018 33.24 18.08 -11.51
C PHE A 1018 32.49 18.08 -10.16
N THR A 1019 33.23 18.03 -9.05
CA THR A 1019 32.73 17.89 -7.68
C THR A 1019 32.78 19.20 -6.86
N GLU A 1020 33.29 20.29 -7.42
CA GLU A 1020 33.35 21.60 -6.74
C GLU A 1020 32.19 22.51 -7.17
N GLU A 1021 31.00 22.27 -6.60
CA GLU A 1021 30.02 23.30 -6.23
C GLU A 1021 29.03 22.77 -5.19
#